data_AF-A0A4R4SIS7-F1
#
_entry.id   AF-A0A4R4SIS7-F1
#
_cell.length_a   1.000
_cell.length_b   1.000
_cell.length_c   1.000
_cell.angle_alpha   90.00
_cell.angle_beta   90.00
_cell.angle_gamma   90.00
#
_symmetry.space_group_name_H-M   'P 1'
#
loop_
_entity.id
_entity.type
_entity.pdbx_description
1 polymer ?
#
loop_
_entity_poly.entity_id
_entity_poly.type
_entity_poly.pdbx_seq_one_letter_code
_entity_poly.pdbx_strand_id
1 'polypeptide(L)'
;MKRKREDDESGRRAKARIDDAKGYVSTLTPELSGALAELEKHGAAQDDGKKKTAGRGKTARADVVSSAPARPALTRMPSLLIAREHKLPAMAVVKLRPTVELDGDRITDVVISAGHRTPSPFGARMGDHTVAWVVIVDSLRALLYNLTLEEAVAALRKHHKETSAWMADKESTTKKLLLLLRHPQPERSAEERMDRVLRLEDAAHRTELHLTEAESLLAKNATTSNERVREELELAIGQHLAFVNYLPFATVRSARGRGSTGSTEGHYRKIVMRVEAPDVPASVDEVAEVAETDTGAEDEVAELLDSDTTEAPATDQAEKDEEPETVAPVLTRKHVREALWRLFAFDAALRAAEAGLALRPPGVGEQVTTLHAEIIGRAKQAQEQLMLYAPGGRKKSATPPDHGLLESLRAKATDDGEALRKRADARGLSSDDPLALVAGFTVDIANVILNKGSRKAADRDRLIAKLNAQFAAAELARAGVVAQERTGVGDAALVLAHLVHDHQSSVAAAYPAAVRESNFLSPEPPSETPLTLPSLESSAEPKRGTESMKVDAEPAQEAETDPVGAAVERLRIEIRRSPNIELTTGAKEDPLDKLVTAFTRAYKSLGEVPVAGEPNGWAANRKARHLVVAHDPKLLKEGKPTLTVQGRAAAPRGVAGMGSHTTAWIVEVAAADALASVPDAVLENFARAVRDDLGSGVMALDVYLPVAQLVGGQLEQLFDAAARVLRATSVATAATAYLQFRNLLPFATVDAGSRGGHGEGLDVPMEKLFDHGSLQEAAELQADALTGPDTRKEAVQALEGAADNLVKLSKATWMSDTCVESAVPVCATRLRRFAADLTAGAPEDVSRVILATRWLAHKETYELARTSRMMGKPKPQ
;
A
#
# COMPACT_ATOMS: atom_id res chain seq x y z
N MET A 1 -20.60 39.82 -11.11
CA MET A 1 -19.96 38.82 -11.98
C MET A 1 -19.70 37.48 -11.27
N LYS A 2 -19.14 37.45 -10.05
CA LYS A 2 -18.89 36.22 -9.28
C LYS A 2 -20.15 35.34 -9.09
N ARG A 3 -21.25 35.91 -8.58
CA ARG A 3 -22.57 35.24 -8.50
C ARG A 3 -23.05 34.66 -9.84
N LYS A 4 -22.95 35.44 -10.93
CA LYS A 4 -23.35 34.97 -12.27
C LYS A 4 -22.49 33.78 -12.75
N ARG A 5 -21.19 33.76 -12.43
CA ARG A 5 -20.30 32.63 -12.72
C ARG A 5 -20.68 31.39 -11.90
N GLU A 6 -20.90 31.55 -10.60
CA GLU A 6 -21.34 30.46 -9.71
C GLU A 6 -22.71 29.89 -10.15
N ASP A 7 -23.60 30.77 -10.61
CA ASP A 7 -24.92 30.45 -11.14
C ASP A 7 -24.85 29.67 -12.47
N ASP A 8 -24.02 30.13 -13.40
CA ASP A 8 -23.79 29.47 -14.70
C ASP A 8 -23.08 28.11 -14.54
N GLU A 9 -22.26 27.96 -13.49
CA GLU A 9 -21.57 26.71 -13.17
C GLU A 9 -22.52 25.69 -12.53
N SER A 10 -23.39 26.13 -11.61
CA SER A 10 -24.44 25.30 -11.02
C SER A 10 -25.42 24.75 -12.08
N GLY A 11 -25.86 25.59 -13.01
CA GLY A 11 -26.72 25.16 -14.13
C GLY A 11 -26.03 24.17 -15.07
N ARG A 12 -24.73 24.36 -15.33
CA ARG A 12 -23.93 23.41 -16.14
C ARG A 12 -23.75 22.06 -15.45
N ARG A 13 -23.54 22.03 -14.14
CA ARG A 13 -23.46 20.78 -13.35
C ARG A 13 -24.79 20.03 -13.34
N ALA A 14 -25.91 20.74 -13.18
CA ALA A 14 -27.24 20.16 -13.22
C ALA A 14 -27.56 19.52 -14.59
N LYS A 15 -27.25 20.21 -15.69
CA LYS A 15 -27.45 19.69 -17.05
C LYS A 15 -26.59 18.44 -17.33
N ALA A 16 -25.32 18.44 -16.90
CA ALA A 16 -24.43 17.29 -17.06
C ALA A 16 -24.98 16.05 -16.35
N ARG A 17 -25.49 16.20 -15.11
CA ARG A 17 -26.16 15.11 -14.37
C ARG A 17 -27.40 14.57 -15.09
N ILE A 18 -28.20 15.45 -15.71
CA ILE A 18 -29.37 15.05 -16.50
C ILE A 18 -28.95 14.26 -17.74
N ASP A 19 -27.90 14.68 -18.45
CA ASP A 19 -27.45 13.98 -19.66
C ASP A 19 -26.78 12.63 -19.32
N ASP A 20 -26.09 12.52 -18.19
CA ASP A 20 -25.60 11.24 -17.65
C ASP A 20 -26.76 10.30 -17.28
N ALA A 21 -27.82 10.83 -16.66
CA ALA A 21 -29.03 10.08 -16.32
C ALA A 21 -29.74 9.52 -17.57
N LYS A 22 -29.79 10.29 -18.67
CA LYS A 22 -30.35 9.84 -19.95
C LYS A 22 -29.60 8.64 -20.52
N GLY A 23 -28.27 8.68 -20.47
CA GLY A 23 -27.41 7.57 -20.91
C GLY A 23 -27.71 6.28 -20.15
N TYR A 24 -27.88 6.40 -18.83
CA TYR A 24 -28.20 5.28 -17.94
C TYR A 24 -29.62 4.71 -18.17
N VAL A 25 -30.63 5.58 -18.23
CA VAL A 25 -32.03 5.15 -18.39
C VAL A 25 -32.25 4.39 -19.71
N SER A 26 -31.58 4.81 -20.79
CA SER A 26 -31.65 4.12 -22.08
C SER A 26 -31.14 2.66 -22.04
N THR A 27 -30.44 2.28 -20.97
CA THR A 27 -29.88 0.93 -20.77
C THR A 27 -30.66 0.06 -19.79
N LEU A 28 -31.62 0.60 -19.03
CA LEU A 28 -32.20 -0.11 -17.89
C LEU A 28 -33.54 -0.80 -18.14
N THR A 29 -34.50 -0.21 -18.86
CA THR A 29 -35.74 -0.89 -19.31
C THR A 29 -36.58 0.03 -20.22
N PRO A 30 -37.49 -0.51 -21.04
CA PRO A 30 -38.45 0.27 -21.84
C PRO A 30 -39.37 1.19 -21.01
N GLU A 31 -39.70 0.81 -19.77
CA GLU A 31 -40.62 1.53 -18.88
C GLU A 31 -40.06 2.90 -18.45
N LEU A 32 -38.74 3.01 -18.25
CA LEU A 32 -38.08 4.26 -17.86
C LEU A 32 -37.89 5.24 -19.05
N SER A 33 -37.78 4.72 -20.29
CA SER A 33 -37.81 5.55 -21.50
C SER A 33 -39.13 6.33 -21.64
N GLY A 34 -40.24 5.78 -21.15
CA GLY A 34 -41.55 6.45 -21.15
C GLY A 34 -41.60 7.70 -20.26
N ALA A 35 -41.04 7.62 -19.04
CA ALA A 35 -40.99 8.75 -18.11
C ALA A 35 -40.11 9.92 -18.62
N LEU A 36 -39.07 9.61 -19.38
CA LEU A 36 -38.17 10.59 -20.00
C LEU A 36 -38.80 11.28 -21.22
N ALA A 37 -39.59 10.55 -22.02
CA ALA A 37 -40.35 11.12 -23.14
C ALA A 37 -41.46 12.10 -22.68
N GLU A 38 -42.05 11.88 -21.50
CA GLU A 38 -42.97 12.82 -20.85
C GLU A 38 -42.28 14.14 -20.45
N LEU A 39 -41.04 14.07 -19.96
CA LEU A 39 -40.22 15.25 -19.64
C LEU A 39 -39.86 16.08 -20.89
N GLU A 40 -39.64 15.43 -22.03
CA GLU A 40 -39.37 16.12 -23.32
C GLU A 40 -40.59 16.92 -23.80
N LYS A 41 -41.81 16.39 -23.65
CA LYS A 41 -43.05 17.10 -24.01
C LYS A 41 -43.23 18.41 -23.23
N HIS A 42 -42.75 18.48 -21.99
CA HIS A 42 -42.85 19.68 -21.17
C HIS A 42 -41.69 20.67 -21.37
N GLY A 43 -40.53 20.22 -21.88
CA GLY A 43 -39.38 21.08 -22.17
C GLY A 43 -39.40 21.78 -23.54
N ALA A 44 -40.11 21.23 -24.53
CA ALA A 44 -40.08 21.70 -25.92
C ALA A 44 -41.07 22.83 -26.26
N ALA A 45 -41.91 23.29 -25.33
CA ALA A 45 -43.01 24.22 -25.63
C ALA A 45 -42.68 25.73 -25.52
N GLN A 46 -41.41 26.13 -25.43
CA GLN A 46 -41.02 27.55 -25.32
C GLN A 46 -39.76 27.89 -26.13
N ASP A 47 -39.84 27.87 -27.47
CA ASP A 47 -38.90 28.68 -28.28
C ASP A 47 -39.45 29.11 -29.65
N ASP A 48 -40.71 29.58 -29.70
CA ASP A 48 -41.26 30.22 -30.89
C ASP A 48 -41.75 31.64 -30.57
N GLY A 49 -40.87 32.63 -30.75
CA GLY A 49 -41.15 34.00 -30.31
C GLY A 49 -40.30 35.11 -30.95
N LYS A 50 -40.40 35.28 -32.28
CA LYS A 50 -40.25 36.53 -33.08
C LYS A 50 -39.47 37.71 -32.45
N LYS A 51 -38.35 38.09 -33.08
CA LYS A 51 -37.94 39.51 -33.22
C LYS A 51 -37.44 39.84 -34.64
N LYS A 52 -38.30 40.50 -35.41
CA LYS A 52 -37.90 41.39 -36.51
C LYS A 52 -37.52 42.74 -35.90
N THR A 53 -36.37 43.29 -36.24
CA THR A 53 -36.20 44.72 -36.57
C THR A 53 -34.88 44.93 -37.28
N ALA A 54 -34.99 45.69 -38.37
CA ALA A 54 -33.93 46.03 -39.30
C ALA A 54 -32.99 47.10 -38.73
N GLY A 55 -31.71 47.00 -39.09
CA GLY A 55 -30.70 48.02 -38.82
C GLY A 55 -29.46 47.77 -39.66
N ARG A 56 -29.35 48.52 -40.75
CA ARG A 56 -28.42 48.39 -41.87
C ARG A 56 -27.07 49.03 -41.50
N GLY A 57 -25.95 48.33 -41.70
CA GLY A 57 -24.61 48.90 -41.56
C GLY A 57 -23.51 47.90 -41.97
N LYS A 58 -23.05 47.99 -43.22
CA LYS A 58 -21.91 47.27 -43.79
C LYS A 58 -20.60 47.83 -43.23
N THR A 59 -19.66 46.98 -42.79
CA THR A 59 -18.37 46.70 -43.48
C THR A 59 -17.51 45.68 -42.72
N ALA A 60 -17.30 44.53 -43.39
CA ALA A 60 -16.16 43.62 -43.48
C ALA A 60 -15.07 43.47 -42.36
N ARG A 61 -14.85 42.19 -42.03
CA ARG A 61 -13.60 41.45 -41.68
C ARG A 61 -12.91 41.74 -40.33
N ALA A 62 -12.98 40.78 -39.40
CA ALA A 62 -12.08 39.61 -39.39
C ALA A 62 -12.60 38.55 -38.42
N ASP A 63 -12.58 37.30 -38.88
CA ASP A 63 -13.05 36.11 -38.21
C ASP A 63 -12.26 35.79 -36.93
N VAL A 64 -12.95 35.80 -35.79
CA VAL A 64 -12.61 34.95 -34.63
C VAL A 64 -13.89 34.20 -34.28
N VAL A 65 -14.14 33.13 -35.03
CA VAL A 65 -15.09 32.10 -34.63
C VAL A 65 -14.53 31.48 -33.37
N SER A 66 -15.16 31.83 -32.25
CA SER A 66 -15.09 31.11 -30.99
C SER A 66 -15.56 29.67 -31.23
N SER A 67 -14.63 28.79 -31.62
CA SER A 67 -14.81 27.35 -31.53
C SER A 67 -14.84 26.99 -30.05
N ALA A 68 -16.04 26.99 -29.47
CA ALA A 68 -16.25 26.23 -28.24
C ALA A 68 -15.78 24.79 -28.53
N PRO A 69 -14.87 24.20 -27.74
CA PRO A 69 -14.46 22.83 -27.97
C PRO A 69 -15.71 21.95 -27.93
N ALA A 70 -15.94 21.23 -29.03
CA ALA A 70 -16.97 20.20 -29.07
C ALA A 70 -16.74 19.28 -27.88
N ARG A 71 -17.69 19.25 -26.94
CA ARG A 71 -17.64 18.29 -25.84
C ARG A 71 -17.69 16.89 -26.45
N PRO A 72 -16.81 15.96 -26.04
CA PRO A 72 -16.86 14.61 -26.54
C PRO A 72 -18.23 14.04 -26.22
N ALA A 73 -18.96 13.62 -27.26
CA ALA A 73 -20.12 12.77 -27.08
C ALA A 73 -19.67 11.61 -26.18
N LEU A 74 -20.41 11.36 -25.08
CA LEU A 74 -20.20 10.23 -24.17
C LEU A 74 -20.06 8.97 -25.02
N THR A 75 -18.80 8.63 -25.30
CA THR A 75 -18.47 7.65 -26.31
C THR A 75 -18.81 6.32 -25.67
N ARG A 76 -19.75 5.57 -26.28
CA ARG A 76 -20.00 4.18 -25.90
C ARG A 76 -18.62 3.53 -25.76
N MET A 77 -18.33 3.03 -24.57
CA MET A 77 -17.09 2.30 -24.31
C MET A 77 -16.91 1.26 -25.40
N PRO A 78 -15.70 1.11 -25.96
CA PRO A 78 -15.45 0.07 -26.95
C PRO A 78 -15.88 -1.29 -26.37
N SER A 79 -16.54 -2.09 -27.20
CA SER A 79 -17.06 -3.41 -26.80
C SER A 79 -15.95 -4.39 -26.40
N LEU A 80 -14.70 -4.08 -26.77
CA LEU A 80 -13.48 -4.82 -26.43
C LEU A 80 -12.51 -3.87 -25.75
N LEU A 81 -11.95 -4.30 -24.61
CA LEU A 81 -10.79 -3.64 -24.03
C LEU A 81 -9.56 -4.18 -24.74
N ILE A 82 -8.68 -3.30 -25.18
CA ILE A 82 -7.49 -3.69 -25.94
C ILE A 82 -6.30 -3.00 -25.31
N ALA A 83 -5.30 -3.79 -24.93
CA ALA A 83 -4.01 -3.24 -24.48
C ALA A 83 -3.43 -2.38 -25.60
N ARG A 84 -3.35 -1.07 -25.35
CA ARG A 84 -2.82 -0.08 -26.31
C ARG A 84 -2.23 1.10 -25.56
N GLU A 85 -1.28 1.76 -26.20
CA GLU A 85 -0.68 2.98 -25.67
C GLU A 85 -1.70 4.12 -25.60
N HIS A 86 -1.69 4.84 -24.48
CA HIS A 86 -2.47 6.05 -24.29
C HIS A 86 -1.58 7.23 -23.91
N LYS A 87 -1.96 8.42 -24.36
CA LYS A 87 -1.34 9.67 -23.89
C LYS A 87 -1.92 10.03 -22.52
N LEU A 88 -1.36 9.42 -21.48
CA LEU A 88 -1.77 9.65 -20.10
C LEU A 88 -1.28 11.01 -19.58
N PRO A 89 -2.01 11.67 -18.67
CA PRO A 89 -1.51 12.85 -17.97
C PRO A 89 -0.27 12.48 -17.13
N ALA A 90 0.63 13.45 -16.88
CA ALA A 90 1.91 13.19 -16.22
C ALA A 90 1.80 12.50 -14.84
N MET A 91 0.70 12.74 -14.11
CA MET A 91 0.41 12.12 -12.82
C MET A 91 -0.07 10.66 -12.91
N ALA A 92 -0.42 10.18 -14.11
CA ALA A 92 -0.87 8.82 -14.38
C ALA A 92 0.23 7.96 -15.04
N VAL A 93 1.37 8.56 -15.39
CA VAL A 93 2.53 7.84 -15.92
C VAL A 93 3.19 7.06 -14.79
N VAL A 94 3.44 5.77 -15.03
CA VAL A 94 4.07 4.88 -14.06
C VAL A 94 5.56 5.23 -13.90
N LYS A 95 5.88 5.80 -12.73
CA LYS A 95 7.24 6.15 -12.32
C LYS A 95 7.89 5.12 -11.41
N LEU A 96 7.15 4.06 -11.06
CA LEU A 96 7.69 2.97 -10.27
C LEU A 96 8.83 2.30 -11.05
N ARG A 97 9.98 2.14 -10.39
CA ARG A 97 11.18 1.49 -10.89
C ARG A 97 11.64 0.47 -9.85
N PRO A 98 11.12 -0.76 -9.91
CA PRO A 98 11.65 -1.87 -9.14
C PRO A 98 13.12 -2.11 -9.54
N THR A 99 13.90 -2.70 -8.64
CA THR A 99 15.28 -3.14 -8.92
C THR A 99 15.34 -4.65 -8.78
N VAL A 100 15.85 -5.34 -9.79
CA VAL A 100 16.03 -6.79 -9.78
C VAL A 100 17.45 -7.09 -9.31
N GLU A 101 17.57 -7.76 -8.17
CA GLU A 101 18.87 -8.19 -7.63
C GLU A 101 19.22 -9.58 -8.16
N LEU A 102 20.49 -9.77 -8.53
CA LEU A 102 21.01 -11.03 -9.07
C LEU A 102 22.13 -11.57 -8.20
N ASP A 103 22.13 -12.87 -7.95
CA ASP A 103 23.29 -13.65 -7.51
C ASP A 103 23.70 -14.59 -8.64
N GLY A 104 24.84 -14.32 -9.25
CA GLY A 104 25.20 -14.92 -10.54
C GLY A 104 24.22 -14.52 -11.64
N ASP A 105 23.49 -15.50 -12.16
CA ASP A 105 22.47 -15.34 -13.20
C ASP A 105 21.03 -15.43 -12.67
N ARG A 106 20.84 -15.63 -11.36
CA ARG A 106 19.52 -15.86 -10.73
C ARG A 106 19.05 -14.68 -9.92
N ILE A 107 17.75 -14.41 -9.95
CA ILE A 107 17.11 -13.35 -9.18
C ILE A 107 17.04 -13.73 -7.70
N THR A 108 17.58 -12.88 -6.83
CA THR A 108 17.51 -13.04 -5.38
C THR A 108 16.44 -12.17 -4.73
N ASP A 109 16.14 -10.99 -5.29
CA ASP A 109 15.05 -10.14 -4.83
C ASP A 109 14.55 -9.21 -5.94
N VAL A 110 13.33 -8.71 -5.74
CA VAL A 110 12.76 -7.57 -6.46
C VAL A 110 12.50 -6.47 -5.44
N VAL A 111 13.28 -5.41 -5.52
CA VAL A 111 13.25 -4.32 -4.55
C VAL A 111 12.38 -3.20 -5.09
N ILE A 112 11.36 -2.83 -4.32
CA ILE A 112 10.43 -1.76 -4.68
C ILE A 112 10.73 -0.56 -3.81
N SER A 113 11.09 0.54 -4.47
CA SER A 113 11.50 1.73 -3.76
C SER A 113 10.36 2.30 -2.90
N ALA A 114 10.55 2.54 -1.60
CA ALA A 114 9.54 3.19 -0.74
C ALA A 114 9.06 4.57 -1.26
N GLY A 115 9.91 5.30 -1.99
CA GLY A 115 9.61 6.62 -2.55
C GLY A 115 8.81 6.62 -3.85
N HIS A 116 8.66 5.48 -4.53
CA HIS A 116 7.88 5.38 -5.77
C HIS A 116 6.74 4.39 -5.60
N ARG A 117 5.52 4.86 -5.87
CA ARG A 117 4.31 4.04 -5.88
C ARG A 117 3.74 3.99 -7.29
N THR A 118 2.89 3.00 -7.54
CA THR A 118 2.03 3.02 -8.72
C THR A 118 1.12 4.26 -8.65
N PRO A 119 0.78 4.88 -9.79
CA PRO A 119 -0.13 6.01 -9.77
C PRO A 119 -1.51 5.58 -9.27
N SER A 120 -2.23 6.47 -8.58
CA SER A 120 -3.58 6.14 -8.10
C SER A 120 -4.57 6.01 -9.26
N PRO A 121 -5.48 5.02 -9.25
CA PRO A 121 -6.62 5.02 -10.19
C PRO A 121 -7.56 6.22 -9.99
N PHE A 122 -7.42 6.97 -8.89
CA PHE A 122 -8.26 8.12 -8.51
C PHE A 122 -7.51 9.47 -8.57
N GLY A 123 -6.44 9.55 -9.37
CA GLY A 123 -5.70 10.79 -9.57
C GLY A 123 -4.66 11.05 -8.47
N ALA A 124 -4.82 12.11 -7.69
CA ALA A 124 -3.79 12.56 -6.74
C ALA A 124 -3.83 11.87 -5.37
N ARG A 125 -4.91 11.15 -5.05
CA ARG A 125 -5.11 10.48 -3.76
C ARG A 125 -5.11 8.98 -3.95
N MET A 126 -4.31 8.26 -3.17
CA MET A 126 -4.41 6.80 -3.13
C MET A 126 -5.70 6.37 -2.46
N GLY A 127 -6.35 5.38 -3.05
CA GLY A 127 -7.47 4.67 -2.43
C GLY A 127 -6.98 3.60 -1.45
N ASP A 128 -7.93 2.92 -0.82
CA ASP A 128 -7.67 1.72 -0.02
C ASP A 128 -7.42 0.54 -0.95
N HIS A 129 -6.35 -0.20 -0.71
CA HIS A 129 -6.13 -1.49 -1.35
C HIS A 129 -6.96 -2.55 -0.64
N THR A 130 -7.67 -3.40 -1.39
CA THR A 130 -8.44 -4.50 -0.79
C THR A 130 -7.53 -5.64 -0.35
N VAL A 131 -6.53 -5.97 -1.16
CA VAL A 131 -5.39 -6.81 -0.78
C VAL A 131 -4.23 -5.91 -0.40
N ALA A 132 -3.55 -6.20 0.70
CA ALA A 132 -2.37 -5.46 1.12
C ALA A 132 -1.35 -5.37 -0.03
N TRP A 133 -0.83 -4.16 -0.28
CA TRP A 133 0.07 -3.90 -1.41
C TRP A 133 1.31 -4.80 -1.37
N VAL A 134 1.85 -5.03 -0.19
CA VAL A 134 2.98 -5.89 0.09
C VAL A 134 2.72 -7.34 -0.29
N VAL A 135 1.48 -7.84 -0.19
CA VAL A 135 1.14 -9.20 -0.60
C VAL A 135 1.25 -9.33 -2.12
N ILE A 136 0.77 -8.33 -2.86
CA ILE A 136 0.91 -8.27 -4.32
C ILE A 136 2.39 -8.20 -4.73
N VAL A 137 3.18 -7.43 -4.00
CA VAL A 137 4.62 -7.34 -4.22
C VAL A 137 5.32 -8.65 -3.90
N ASP A 138 4.94 -9.31 -2.81
CA ASP A 138 5.57 -10.54 -2.35
C ASP A 138 5.15 -11.75 -3.17
N SER A 139 3.93 -11.80 -3.70
CA SER A 139 3.55 -12.82 -4.68
C SER A 139 4.37 -12.69 -5.97
N LEU A 140 4.68 -11.45 -6.38
CA LEU A 140 5.55 -11.21 -7.52
C LEU A 140 7.03 -11.56 -7.21
N ARG A 141 7.51 -11.29 -5.99
CA ARG A 141 8.83 -11.78 -5.55
C ARG A 141 8.90 -13.29 -5.59
N ALA A 142 7.90 -13.96 -5.00
CA ALA A 142 7.77 -15.41 -4.98
C ALA A 142 7.78 -16.00 -6.39
N LEU A 143 7.12 -15.34 -7.34
CA LEU A 143 7.06 -15.75 -8.75
C LEU A 143 8.43 -15.69 -9.44
N LEU A 144 9.25 -14.68 -9.13
CA LEU A 144 10.50 -14.40 -9.84
C LEU A 144 11.75 -14.92 -9.12
N TYR A 145 11.62 -15.33 -7.86
CA TYR A 145 12.73 -15.75 -7.03
C TYR A 145 13.43 -16.99 -7.57
N ASN A 146 14.77 -16.96 -7.53
CA ASN A 146 15.67 -18.02 -7.98
C ASN A 146 15.50 -18.37 -9.47
N LEU A 147 14.88 -17.51 -10.27
CA LEU A 147 14.80 -17.66 -11.72
C LEU A 147 15.95 -16.91 -12.40
N THR A 148 16.42 -17.43 -13.53
CA THR A 148 17.27 -16.66 -14.43
C THR A 148 16.49 -15.50 -15.07
N LEU A 149 17.18 -14.52 -15.65
CA LEU A 149 16.48 -13.42 -16.36
C LEU A 149 15.55 -13.92 -17.47
N GLU A 150 15.94 -14.96 -18.21
CA GLU A 150 15.10 -15.58 -19.25
C GLU A 150 13.85 -16.23 -18.67
N GLU A 151 14.02 -17.06 -17.64
CA GLU A 151 12.92 -17.71 -16.93
C GLU A 151 11.97 -16.67 -16.28
N ALA A 152 12.52 -15.60 -15.71
CA ALA A 152 11.76 -14.54 -15.06
C ALA A 152 10.92 -13.74 -16.05
N VAL A 153 11.46 -13.40 -17.23
CA VAL A 153 10.72 -12.75 -18.31
C VAL A 153 9.57 -13.66 -18.77
N ALA A 154 9.82 -14.96 -18.97
CA ALA A 154 8.80 -15.92 -19.36
C ALA A 154 7.71 -16.08 -18.28
N ALA A 155 8.10 -16.16 -17.00
CA ALA A 155 7.21 -16.29 -15.86
C ALA A 155 6.31 -15.05 -15.70
N LEU A 156 6.89 -13.85 -15.74
CA LEU A 156 6.13 -12.60 -15.67
C LEU A 156 5.17 -12.44 -16.86
N ARG A 157 5.59 -12.83 -18.07
CA ARG A 157 4.71 -12.81 -19.25
C ARG A 157 3.54 -13.77 -19.10
N LYS A 158 3.79 -15.01 -18.67
CA LYS A 158 2.73 -16.00 -18.43
C LYS A 158 1.73 -15.44 -17.42
N HIS A 159 2.22 -14.97 -16.28
CA HIS A 159 1.39 -14.39 -15.24
C HIS A 159 0.58 -13.19 -15.75
N HIS A 160 1.21 -12.24 -16.45
CA HIS A 160 0.52 -11.08 -17.00
C HIS A 160 -0.57 -11.45 -18.01
N LYS A 161 -0.34 -12.45 -18.87
CA LYS A 161 -1.35 -12.95 -19.81
C LYS A 161 -2.54 -13.57 -19.10
N GLU A 162 -2.30 -14.37 -18.06
CA GLU A 162 -3.36 -14.93 -17.22
C GLU A 162 -4.17 -13.80 -16.56
N THR A 163 -3.50 -12.81 -15.95
CA THR A 163 -4.17 -11.66 -15.32
C THR A 163 -4.87 -10.74 -16.31
N SER A 164 -4.52 -10.73 -17.60
CA SER A 164 -5.10 -9.85 -18.62
C SER A 164 -6.05 -10.56 -19.60
N ALA A 165 -6.18 -11.90 -19.51
CA ALA A 165 -7.02 -12.71 -20.38
C ALA A 165 -8.49 -12.24 -20.40
N TRP A 166 -8.98 -11.76 -19.25
CA TRP A 166 -10.32 -11.19 -19.09
C TRP A 166 -10.60 -9.98 -19.99
N MET A 167 -9.57 -9.24 -20.44
CA MET A 167 -9.78 -8.08 -21.33
C MET A 167 -10.39 -8.51 -22.67
N ALA A 168 -10.04 -9.71 -23.14
CA ALA A 168 -10.55 -10.34 -24.36
C ALA A 168 -11.85 -11.12 -24.13
N ASP A 169 -12.08 -11.63 -22.92
CA ASP A 169 -13.29 -12.38 -22.57
C ASP A 169 -14.40 -11.47 -22.03
N LYS A 170 -15.49 -11.35 -22.80
CA LYS A 170 -16.66 -10.54 -22.45
C LYS A 170 -17.43 -11.10 -21.25
N GLU A 171 -17.34 -12.41 -21.01
CA GLU A 171 -18.05 -13.09 -19.93
C GLU A 171 -17.23 -13.27 -18.66
N SER A 172 -15.95 -12.88 -18.70
CA SER A 172 -15.06 -12.94 -17.55
C SER A 172 -15.61 -12.15 -16.36
N THR A 173 -15.37 -12.66 -15.16
CA THR A 173 -15.80 -11.99 -13.93
C THR A 173 -15.18 -10.61 -13.79
N THR A 174 -13.89 -10.43 -14.07
CA THR A 174 -13.25 -9.12 -14.02
C THR A 174 -13.86 -8.11 -14.99
N LYS A 175 -14.30 -8.55 -16.19
CA LYS A 175 -15.05 -7.68 -17.10
C LYS A 175 -16.39 -7.28 -16.51
N LYS A 176 -17.15 -8.22 -15.92
CA LYS A 176 -18.41 -7.94 -15.21
C LYS A 176 -18.20 -6.96 -14.06
N LEU A 177 -17.14 -7.11 -13.28
CA LEU A 177 -16.76 -6.17 -12.21
C LEU A 177 -16.41 -4.78 -12.75
N LEU A 178 -15.68 -4.70 -13.86
CA LEU A 178 -15.43 -3.42 -14.53
C LEU A 178 -16.75 -2.76 -14.97
N LEU A 179 -17.73 -3.54 -15.43
CA LEU A 179 -19.08 -3.04 -15.75
C LEU A 179 -19.81 -2.56 -14.50
N LEU A 180 -19.67 -3.25 -13.36
CA LEU A 180 -20.26 -2.82 -12.09
C LEU A 180 -19.69 -1.47 -11.62
N LEU A 181 -18.39 -1.23 -11.83
CA LEU A 181 -17.79 0.10 -11.57
C LEU A 181 -18.38 1.22 -12.44
N ARG A 182 -19.04 0.89 -13.56
CA ARG A 182 -19.69 1.87 -14.46
C ARG A 182 -21.05 2.32 -13.99
N HIS A 183 -21.68 1.63 -13.04
CA HIS A 183 -22.95 2.09 -12.50
C HIS A 183 -22.78 3.54 -11.99
N PRO A 184 -23.69 4.44 -12.40
CA PRO A 184 -23.56 5.87 -12.13
C PRO A 184 -23.71 6.10 -10.63
N GLN A 185 -22.58 6.08 -9.93
CA GLN A 185 -22.54 6.75 -8.66
C GLN A 185 -22.58 8.26 -8.93
N PRO A 186 -23.51 9.01 -8.34
CA PRO A 186 -23.72 10.44 -8.60
C PRO A 186 -22.47 11.31 -8.35
N GLU A 187 -21.49 10.76 -7.62
CA GLU A 187 -20.19 11.34 -7.29
C GLU A 187 -19.11 11.13 -8.38
N ARG A 188 -19.27 10.13 -9.27
CA ARG A 188 -18.22 9.72 -10.22
C ARG A 188 -18.38 10.44 -11.55
N SER A 189 -17.46 11.34 -11.86
CA SER A 189 -17.42 11.95 -13.20
C SER A 189 -17.17 10.86 -14.25
N ALA A 190 -17.81 10.96 -15.41
CA ALA A 190 -17.54 10.06 -16.53
C ALA A 190 -16.05 10.05 -16.93
N GLU A 191 -15.36 11.17 -16.69
CA GLU A 191 -13.92 11.36 -16.91
C GLU A 191 -13.09 10.42 -16.03
N GLU A 192 -13.34 10.34 -14.72
CA GLU A 192 -12.61 9.44 -13.81
C GLU A 192 -12.73 7.96 -14.19
N ARG A 193 -13.91 7.53 -14.67
CA ARG A 193 -14.13 6.15 -15.12
C ARG A 193 -13.35 5.83 -16.39
N MET A 194 -13.37 6.76 -17.35
CA MET A 194 -12.60 6.63 -18.58
C MET A 194 -11.11 6.61 -18.27
N ASP A 195 -10.64 7.47 -17.36
CA ASP A 195 -9.25 7.53 -16.94
C ASP A 195 -8.72 6.19 -16.42
N ARG A 196 -9.48 5.46 -15.58
CA ARG A 196 -9.05 4.14 -15.07
C ARG A 196 -8.87 3.13 -16.21
N VAL A 197 -9.79 3.12 -17.18
CA VAL A 197 -9.74 2.20 -18.32
C VAL A 197 -8.53 2.51 -19.20
N LEU A 198 -8.29 3.78 -19.51
CA LEU A 198 -7.14 4.20 -20.31
C LEU A 198 -5.83 3.82 -19.61
N ARG A 199 -5.73 4.01 -18.30
CA ARG A 199 -4.57 3.61 -17.49
C ARG A 199 -4.35 2.11 -17.47
N LEU A 200 -5.42 1.33 -17.37
CA LEU A 200 -5.38 -0.13 -17.41
C LEU A 200 -4.90 -0.64 -18.78
N GLU A 201 -5.47 -0.13 -19.88
CA GLU A 201 -5.06 -0.48 -21.24
C GLU A 201 -3.59 -0.12 -21.52
N ASP A 202 -3.13 1.06 -21.05
CA ASP A 202 -1.76 1.52 -21.21
C ASP A 202 -0.77 0.69 -20.39
N ALA A 203 -1.08 0.40 -19.12
CA ALA A 203 -0.22 -0.42 -18.26
C ALA A 203 -0.08 -1.86 -18.78
N ALA A 204 -1.16 -2.46 -19.27
CA ALA A 204 -1.11 -3.78 -19.92
C ALA A 204 -0.23 -3.74 -21.18
N HIS A 205 -0.41 -2.73 -22.02
CA HIS A 205 0.39 -2.57 -23.24
C HIS A 205 1.88 -2.40 -22.95
N ARG A 206 2.22 -1.52 -22.01
CA ARG A 206 3.62 -1.24 -21.65
C ARG A 206 4.29 -2.45 -21.00
N THR A 207 3.56 -3.25 -20.22
CA THR A 207 4.08 -4.51 -19.67
C THR A 207 4.52 -5.45 -20.80
N GLU A 208 3.66 -5.72 -21.78
CA GLU A 208 4.00 -6.58 -22.93
C GLU A 208 5.11 -5.97 -23.81
N LEU A 209 5.14 -4.65 -23.98
CA LEU A 209 6.19 -3.96 -24.72
C LEU A 209 7.57 -4.24 -24.12
N HIS A 210 7.72 -4.03 -22.80
CA HIS A 210 8.99 -4.23 -22.10
C HIS A 210 9.40 -5.70 -22.05
N LEU A 211 8.45 -6.63 -21.85
CA LEU A 211 8.73 -8.07 -21.93
C LEU A 211 9.20 -8.50 -23.33
N THR A 212 8.68 -7.87 -24.39
CA THR A 212 9.06 -8.18 -25.78
C THR A 212 10.46 -7.66 -26.09
N GLU A 213 10.82 -6.47 -25.60
CA GLU A 213 12.18 -5.95 -25.74
C GLU A 213 13.18 -6.81 -24.95
N ALA A 214 12.84 -7.23 -23.72
CA ALA A 214 13.67 -8.12 -22.92
C ALA A 214 13.96 -9.45 -23.65
N GLU A 215 12.95 -10.09 -24.24
CA GLU A 215 13.14 -11.30 -25.06
C GLU A 215 14.00 -11.06 -26.31
N SER A 216 13.80 -9.92 -26.99
CA SER A 216 14.63 -9.55 -28.14
C SER A 216 16.09 -9.38 -27.77
N LEU A 217 16.37 -8.85 -26.58
CA LEU A 217 17.72 -8.69 -26.04
C LEU A 217 18.33 -10.05 -25.66
N LEU A 218 17.57 -10.93 -24.99
CA LEU A 218 18.02 -12.29 -24.67
C LEU A 218 18.42 -13.06 -25.94
N ALA A 219 17.64 -12.97 -27.02
CA ALA A 219 17.93 -13.63 -28.29
C ALA A 219 19.22 -13.16 -28.99
N LYS A 220 19.77 -11.98 -28.64
CA LYS A 220 20.97 -11.40 -29.27
C LYS A 220 22.30 -11.87 -28.63
N ASN A 221 22.27 -12.71 -27.59
CA ASN A 221 23.42 -13.43 -27.00
C ASN A 221 24.69 -12.62 -26.65
N ALA A 222 24.58 -11.32 -26.39
CA ALA A 222 25.72 -10.51 -25.94
C ALA A 222 25.73 -10.39 -24.40
N THR A 223 26.88 -10.46 -23.75
CA THR A 223 27.00 -10.29 -22.28
C THR A 223 26.51 -8.90 -21.82
N THR A 224 26.66 -7.88 -22.66
CA THR A 224 26.06 -6.53 -22.48
C THR A 224 24.52 -6.54 -22.50
N SER A 225 23.90 -7.66 -22.86
CA SER A 225 22.45 -7.84 -22.88
C SER A 225 21.86 -7.95 -21.48
N ASN A 226 22.54 -8.59 -20.52
CA ASN A 226 21.93 -8.91 -19.22
C ASN A 226 21.50 -7.67 -18.42
N GLU A 227 22.29 -6.59 -18.44
CA GLU A 227 21.92 -5.35 -17.77
C GLU A 227 20.69 -4.70 -18.42
N ARG A 228 20.63 -4.68 -19.76
CA ARG A 228 19.48 -4.14 -20.49
C ARG A 228 18.24 -5.03 -20.36
N VAL A 229 18.39 -6.36 -20.37
CA VAL A 229 17.31 -7.32 -20.09
C VAL A 229 16.75 -7.08 -18.70
N ARG A 230 17.63 -6.90 -17.71
CA ARG A 230 17.24 -6.56 -16.34
C ARG A 230 16.47 -5.24 -16.28
N GLU A 231 16.96 -4.18 -16.92
CA GLU A 231 16.26 -2.88 -16.98
C GLU A 231 14.86 -3.00 -17.60
N GLU A 232 14.72 -3.73 -18.71
CA GLU A 232 13.41 -3.97 -19.34
C GLU A 232 12.50 -4.83 -18.45
N LEU A 233 13.03 -5.84 -17.76
CA LEU A 233 12.28 -6.62 -16.78
C LEU A 233 11.81 -5.75 -15.61
N GLU A 234 12.66 -4.87 -15.06
CA GLU A 234 12.30 -3.91 -14.02
C GLU A 234 11.16 -2.98 -14.46
N LEU A 235 11.22 -2.47 -15.70
CA LEU A 235 10.15 -1.66 -16.29
C LEU A 235 8.85 -2.46 -16.44
N ALA A 236 8.93 -3.71 -16.89
CA ALA A 236 7.78 -4.60 -17.01
C ALA A 236 7.13 -4.88 -15.64
N ILE A 237 7.92 -5.18 -14.61
CA ILE A 237 7.45 -5.37 -13.22
C ILE A 237 6.71 -4.12 -12.74
N GLY A 238 7.28 -2.92 -12.95
CA GLY A 238 6.65 -1.65 -12.55
C GLY A 238 5.30 -1.41 -13.23
N GLN A 239 5.18 -1.73 -14.53
CA GLN A 239 3.94 -1.59 -15.29
C GLN A 239 2.91 -2.66 -14.91
N HIS A 240 3.33 -3.91 -14.68
CA HIS A 240 2.46 -4.99 -14.25
C HIS A 240 1.82 -4.67 -12.89
N LEU A 241 2.63 -4.19 -11.93
CA LEU A 241 2.14 -3.75 -10.62
C LEU A 241 1.14 -2.59 -10.75
N ALA A 242 1.35 -1.67 -11.68
CA ALA A 242 0.38 -0.61 -11.97
C ALA A 242 -0.92 -1.17 -12.58
N PHE A 243 -0.81 -2.13 -13.50
CA PHE A 243 -1.95 -2.84 -14.08
C PHE A 243 -2.81 -3.51 -13.00
N VAL A 244 -2.18 -4.27 -12.09
CA VAL A 244 -2.87 -4.91 -10.96
C VAL A 244 -3.57 -3.86 -10.07
N ASN A 245 -2.89 -2.76 -9.75
CA ASN A 245 -3.48 -1.65 -9.00
C ASN A 245 -4.69 -1.00 -9.69
N TYR A 246 -4.76 -1.07 -11.03
CA TYR A 246 -5.88 -0.55 -11.81
C TYR A 246 -7.00 -1.56 -12.03
N LEU A 247 -6.82 -2.86 -11.73
CA LEU A 247 -7.88 -3.86 -11.84
C LEU A 247 -9.10 -3.46 -11.01
N PRO A 248 -10.33 -3.75 -11.48
CA PRO A 248 -11.55 -3.41 -10.76
C PRO A 248 -11.48 -3.83 -9.29
N PHE A 249 -11.81 -2.91 -8.39
CA PHE A 249 -11.84 -3.14 -6.93
C PHE A 249 -10.52 -3.52 -6.24
N ALA A 250 -9.40 -3.73 -6.95
CA ALA A 250 -8.08 -3.91 -6.30
C ALA A 250 -7.70 -2.70 -5.42
N THR A 251 -8.02 -1.51 -5.93
CA THR A 251 -7.96 -0.24 -5.19
C THR A 251 -9.30 0.46 -5.28
N VAL A 252 -9.85 0.83 -4.12
CA VAL A 252 -11.18 1.43 -3.93
C VAL A 252 -11.05 2.77 -3.21
N ARG A 253 -12.04 3.65 -3.31
CA ARG A 253 -11.95 4.96 -2.62
C ARG A 253 -11.95 4.76 -1.11
N SER A 254 -11.14 5.54 -0.40
CA SER A 254 -11.14 5.56 1.06
C SER A 254 -12.46 6.13 1.58
N ALA A 255 -12.97 5.58 2.69
CA ALA A 255 -14.28 5.95 3.26
C ALA A 255 -14.34 7.40 3.76
N ARG A 256 -13.19 7.98 4.08
CA ARG A 256 -13.04 9.35 4.57
C ARG A 256 -11.86 9.92 3.81
N GLY A 257 -11.83 11.21 3.47
CA GLY A 257 -10.68 11.82 2.75
C GLY A 257 -9.31 11.72 3.44
N ARG A 258 -9.22 11.03 4.59
CA ARG A 258 -8.01 10.42 5.14
C ARG A 258 -7.53 9.37 4.13
N GLY A 259 -6.33 9.52 3.59
CA GLY A 259 -5.76 8.53 2.67
C GLY A 259 -5.71 7.12 3.27
N SER A 260 -5.36 6.12 2.46
CA SER A 260 -5.28 4.71 2.87
C SER A 260 -4.61 4.51 4.22
N THR A 261 -5.31 3.84 5.15
CA THR A 261 -4.82 3.50 6.49
C THR A 261 -3.97 2.24 6.51
N GLY A 262 -3.12 2.02 5.49
CA GLY A 262 -2.23 0.85 5.38
C GLY A 262 -1.15 0.74 6.49
N SER A 263 -1.35 1.36 7.66
CA SER A 263 -0.40 1.45 8.76
C SER A 263 -0.18 0.14 9.51
N THR A 264 -1.05 -0.87 9.36
CA THR A 264 -0.95 -2.14 10.09
C THR A 264 -0.48 -3.32 9.24
N GLU A 265 -0.42 -3.17 7.92
CA GLU A 265 0.04 -4.21 6.99
C GLU A 265 1.45 -4.73 7.33
N GLY A 266 2.36 -3.82 7.71
CA GLY A 266 3.71 -4.18 8.11
C GLY A 266 3.76 -5.06 9.35
N HIS A 267 2.85 -4.88 10.30
CA HIS A 267 2.77 -5.67 11.53
C HIS A 267 2.33 -7.11 11.21
N TYR A 268 1.20 -7.30 10.55
CA TYR A 268 0.70 -8.65 10.22
C TYR A 268 1.66 -9.41 9.29
N ARG A 269 2.30 -8.69 8.36
CA ARG A 269 3.32 -9.30 7.53
C ARG A 269 4.52 -9.80 8.34
N LYS A 270 4.98 -9.08 9.37
CA LYS A 270 6.09 -9.57 10.22
C LYS A 270 5.74 -10.92 10.84
N ILE A 271 4.50 -11.10 11.30
CA ILE A 271 4.00 -12.36 11.87
C ILE A 271 4.10 -13.49 10.84
N VAL A 272 3.57 -13.27 9.62
CA VAL A 272 3.60 -14.26 8.53
C VAL A 272 5.05 -14.61 8.13
N MET A 273 5.92 -13.60 8.03
CA MET A 273 7.33 -13.76 7.68
C MET A 273 8.16 -14.51 8.74
N ARG A 274 7.64 -14.73 9.96
CA ARG A 274 8.29 -15.61 10.95
C ARG A 274 8.15 -17.08 10.58
N VAL A 275 6.97 -17.48 10.07
CA VAL A 275 6.73 -18.86 9.65
C VAL A 275 7.44 -19.18 8.34
N GLU A 276 7.45 -18.22 7.41
CA GLU A 276 8.13 -18.39 6.11
C GLU A 276 9.65 -18.47 6.20
N ALA A 277 10.24 -18.01 7.30
CA ALA A 277 11.68 -17.91 7.48
C ALA A 277 12.03 -18.18 8.96
N PRO A 278 11.92 -19.44 9.41
CA PRO A 278 11.98 -19.81 10.82
C PRO A 278 13.35 -19.57 11.48
N ASP A 279 14.43 -19.48 10.70
CA ASP A 279 15.81 -19.32 11.19
C ASP A 279 16.11 -17.95 11.83
N VAL A 280 15.09 -17.18 12.20
CA VAL A 280 15.25 -15.77 12.53
C VAL A 280 14.80 -15.52 13.95
N PRO A 281 15.77 -15.25 14.85
CA PRO A 281 15.46 -14.99 16.24
C PRO A 281 14.63 -13.71 16.34
N ALA A 282 13.44 -13.82 16.93
CA ALA A 282 12.66 -12.65 17.31
C ALA A 282 13.35 -11.96 18.50
N SER A 283 13.39 -10.63 18.52
CA SER A 283 13.64 -9.94 19.79
C SER A 283 12.41 -10.11 20.68
N VAL A 284 12.63 -10.35 21.98
CA VAL A 284 11.58 -10.61 22.98
C VAL A 284 10.48 -9.53 22.94
N ASP A 285 10.87 -8.26 22.77
CA ASP A 285 9.95 -7.12 22.69
C ASP A 285 8.98 -7.19 21.50
N GLU A 286 9.40 -7.77 20.36
CA GLU A 286 8.53 -7.90 19.18
C GLU A 286 7.52 -9.06 19.31
N VAL A 287 7.67 -9.92 20.32
CA VAL A 287 6.73 -11.01 20.59
C VAL A 287 5.64 -10.50 21.54
N ALA A 288 6.02 -9.74 22.57
CA ALA A 288 5.11 -9.11 23.53
C ALA A 288 4.09 -8.15 22.86
N GLU A 289 4.53 -7.30 21.92
CA GLU A 289 3.65 -6.34 21.22
C GLU A 289 2.53 -7.03 20.40
N VAL A 290 2.73 -8.28 19.97
CA VAL A 290 1.73 -9.06 19.22
C VAL A 290 0.62 -9.58 20.14
N ALA A 291 0.93 -9.92 21.39
CA ALA A 291 -0.06 -10.50 22.32
C ALA A 291 -0.95 -9.45 22.98
N GLU A 292 -0.44 -8.24 23.20
CA GLU A 292 -1.19 -7.18 23.91
C GLU A 292 -2.28 -6.51 23.06
N THR A 293 -2.28 -6.69 21.73
CA THR A 293 -3.25 -6.04 20.84
C THR A 293 -4.51 -6.84 20.54
N ASP A 294 -4.54 -8.13 20.90
CA ASP A 294 -5.71 -9.02 20.67
C ASP A 294 -6.72 -8.99 21.85
N THR A 295 -6.31 -8.54 23.04
CA THR A 295 -7.18 -8.53 24.23
C THR A 295 -8.09 -7.30 24.33
N GLY A 296 -7.73 -6.18 23.69
CA GLY A 296 -8.45 -4.91 23.83
C GLY A 296 -9.85 -4.84 23.17
N ALA A 297 -10.25 -5.85 22.39
CA ALA A 297 -11.55 -5.86 21.70
C ALA A 297 -12.49 -7.00 22.10
N GLU A 298 -12.00 -8.07 22.76
CA GLU A 298 -12.85 -9.18 23.19
C GLU A 298 -13.43 -8.97 24.59
N ASP A 299 -12.79 -8.18 25.47
CA ASP A 299 -13.31 -7.90 26.81
C ASP A 299 -14.51 -6.93 26.84
N GLU A 300 -14.65 -6.01 25.87
CA GLU A 300 -15.81 -5.08 25.81
C GLU A 300 -17.13 -5.76 25.37
N VAL A 301 -17.10 -6.98 24.82
CA VAL A 301 -18.30 -7.69 24.36
C VAL A 301 -18.83 -8.67 25.41
N ALA A 302 -17.99 -9.16 26.32
CA ALA A 302 -18.42 -10.03 27.42
C ALA A 302 -19.10 -9.25 28.56
N GLU A 303 -18.78 -7.97 28.76
CA GLU A 303 -19.34 -7.14 29.85
C GLU A 303 -20.77 -6.61 29.56
N LEU A 304 -21.28 -6.76 28.33
CA LEU A 304 -22.62 -6.31 27.93
C LEU A 304 -23.73 -7.36 28.06
N LEU A 305 -23.43 -8.56 28.58
CA LEU A 305 -24.40 -9.66 28.71
C LEU A 305 -24.64 -10.19 30.13
N ASP A 306 -24.08 -9.56 31.17
CA ASP A 306 -24.35 -9.98 32.55
C ASP A 306 -24.54 -8.76 33.49
N SER A 307 -25.69 -8.09 33.38
CA SER A 307 -26.13 -7.10 34.36
C SER A 307 -27.44 -7.56 35.02
N ASP A 308 -27.34 -8.51 35.93
CA ASP A 308 -28.27 -8.60 37.07
C ASP A 308 -27.66 -9.49 38.17
N THR A 309 -27.00 -8.87 39.15
CA THR A 309 -27.12 -9.27 40.57
C THR A 309 -26.47 -8.24 41.48
N THR A 310 -27.30 -7.73 42.38
CA THR A 310 -26.97 -6.94 43.57
C THR A 310 -26.33 -7.80 44.67
N GLU A 311 -25.23 -7.34 45.29
CA GLU A 311 -25.07 -7.06 46.74
C GLU A 311 -23.59 -6.93 47.17
N ALA A 312 -23.37 -6.12 48.19
CA ALA A 312 -22.08 -5.61 48.72
C ALA A 312 -21.54 -6.48 49.89
N PRO A 313 -20.57 -6.03 50.72
CA PRO A 313 -19.18 -5.65 50.46
C PRO A 313 -18.14 -6.36 51.38
N ALA A 314 -16.85 -6.13 51.07
CA ALA A 314 -15.66 -6.15 51.94
C ALA A 314 -15.09 -7.50 52.42
N THR A 315 -13.80 -7.75 52.15
CA THR A 315 -12.68 -7.67 53.12
C THR A 315 -11.33 -8.04 52.47
N ASP A 316 -10.30 -7.33 52.94
CA ASP A 316 -8.91 -7.73 53.18
C ASP A 316 -7.95 -8.21 52.08
N GLN A 317 -6.85 -7.43 52.03
CA GLN A 317 -5.44 -7.85 51.94
C GLN A 317 -5.14 -9.09 51.08
N ALA A 318 -4.70 -8.85 49.85
CA ALA A 318 -4.01 -9.84 49.05
C ALA A 318 -2.55 -9.41 48.83
N GLU A 319 -1.70 -10.40 48.97
CA GLU A 319 -0.25 -10.36 48.95
C GLU A 319 0.29 -9.82 47.62
N LYS A 320 1.46 -9.16 47.69
CA LYS A 320 2.28 -8.90 46.51
C LYS A 320 2.85 -10.24 46.06
N ASP A 321 2.07 -10.96 45.26
CA ASP A 321 2.58 -12.10 44.50
C ASP A 321 3.64 -11.59 43.52
N GLU A 322 4.77 -12.29 43.51
CA GLU A 322 5.85 -12.13 42.55
C GLU A 322 5.25 -12.23 41.14
N GLU A 323 5.38 -11.17 40.33
CA GLU A 323 4.92 -11.18 38.94
C GLU A 323 5.56 -12.39 38.24
N PRO A 324 4.76 -13.36 37.76
CA PRO A 324 5.30 -14.54 37.12
C PRO A 324 6.13 -14.09 35.91
N GLU A 325 7.33 -14.65 35.78
CA GLU A 325 8.19 -14.51 34.61
C GLU A 325 7.33 -14.55 33.35
N THR A 326 7.24 -13.42 32.65
CA THR A 326 6.41 -13.28 31.45
C THR A 326 6.99 -14.18 30.36
N VAL A 327 6.46 -15.40 30.25
CA VAL A 327 6.79 -16.33 29.16
C VAL A 327 6.45 -15.63 27.86
N ALA A 328 7.44 -15.40 27.00
CA ALA A 328 7.23 -14.73 25.73
C ALA A 328 6.09 -15.42 24.96
N PRO A 329 5.08 -14.66 24.47
CA PRO A 329 3.88 -15.26 23.93
C PRO A 329 4.19 -16.14 22.73
N VAL A 330 3.80 -17.41 22.80
CA VAL A 330 4.12 -18.37 21.75
C VAL A 330 3.24 -18.10 20.53
N LEU A 331 3.86 -18.01 19.35
CA LEU A 331 3.11 -17.83 18.11
C LEU A 331 2.28 -19.09 17.82
N THR A 332 0.96 -18.94 17.73
CA THR A 332 0.02 -20.03 17.46
C THR A 332 -0.40 -20.04 15.99
N ARG A 333 -0.98 -21.17 15.53
CA ARG A 333 -1.59 -21.28 14.20
C ARG A 333 -2.70 -20.24 13.98
N LYS A 334 -3.49 -19.97 15.03
CA LYS A 334 -4.55 -18.94 15.03
C LYS A 334 -3.99 -17.54 14.76
N HIS A 335 -2.89 -17.14 15.42
CA HIS A 335 -2.26 -15.84 15.19
C HIS A 335 -1.79 -15.66 13.75
N VAL A 336 -1.19 -16.69 13.15
CA VAL A 336 -0.71 -16.64 11.77
C VAL A 336 -1.88 -16.58 10.77
N ARG A 337 -2.94 -17.37 11.01
CA ARG A 337 -4.15 -17.33 10.18
C ARG A 337 -4.83 -15.96 10.21
N GLU A 338 -4.94 -15.37 11.40
CA GLU A 338 -5.50 -14.03 11.56
C GLU A 338 -4.62 -12.99 10.87
N ALA A 339 -3.30 -13.07 11.02
CA ALA A 339 -2.37 -12.18 10.33
C ALA A 339 -2.52 -12.26 8.79
N LEU A 340 -2.69 -13.46 8.23
CA LEU A 340 -2.98 -13.63 6.80
C LEU A 340 -4.28 -12.93 6.39
N TRP A 341 -5.39 -13.12 7.14
CA TRP A 341 -6.66 -12.45 6.86
C TRP A 341 -6.60 -10.94 7.04
N ARG A 342 -5.78 -10.44 7.97
CA ARG A 342 -5.58 -9.00 8.19
C ARG A 342 -4.74 -8.32 7.11
N LEU A 343 -4.14 -9.10 6.21
CA LEU A 343 -3.61 -8.60 4.94
C LEU A 343 -4.73 -8.40 3.87
N PHE A 344 -5.99 -8.59 4.25
CA PHE A 344 -7.18 -8.20 3.47
C PHE A 344 -7.99 -7.13 4.19
N ALA A 345 -8.31 -6.05 3.49
CA ALA A 345 -9.09 -4.95 4.02
C ALA A 345 -10.60 -5.22 3.83
N PHE A 346 -11.18 -6.04 4.69
CA PHE A 346 -12.62 -6.40 4.64
C PHE A 346 -13.53 -5.17 4.62
N ASP A 347 -13.26 -4.14 5.43
CA ASP A 347 -14.05 -2.90 5.42
C ASP A 347 -14.04 -2.19 4.06
N ALA A 348 -12.90 -2.21 3.36
CA ALA A 348 -12.78 -1.65 2.02
C ALA A 348 -13.54 -2.50 1.00
N ALA A 349 -13.43 -3.83 1.09
CA ALA A 349 -14.12 -4.77 0.22
C ALA A 349 -15.65 -4.72 0.41
N LEU A 350 -16.15 -4.78 1.64
CA LEU A 350 -17.58 -4.70 1.98
C LEU A 350 -18.18 -3.37 1.53
N ARG A 351 -17.48 -2.26 1.73
CA ARG A 351 -17.91 -0.93 1.25
C ARG A 351 -17.97 -0.89 -0.26
N ALA A 352 -16.94 -1.38 -0.94
CA ALA A 352 -16.86 -1.31 -2.39
C ALA A 352 -17.83 -2.25 -3.10
N ALA A 353 -18.14 -3.39 -2.47
CA ALA A 353 -19.19 -4.32 -2.86
C ALA A 353 -20.60 -3.83 -2.49
N GLU A 354 -20.69 -2.73 -1.73
CA GLU A 354 -21.97 -2.21 -1.22
C GLU A 354 -22.75 -3.26 -0.40
N ALA A 355 -22.02 -4.11 0.35
CA ALA A 355 -22.60 -5.22 1.09
C ALA A 355 -23.65 -4.76 2.11
N GLY A 356 -23.44 -3.60 2.76
CA GLY A 356 -24.44 -3.01 3.66
C GLY A 356 -25.76 -2.65 2.97
N LEU A 357 -25.74 -2.36 1.66
CA LEU A 357 -26.96 -2.15 0.86
C LEU A 357 -27.62 -3.48 0.51
N ALA A 358 -26.82 -4.49 0.15
CA ALA A 358 -27.29 -5.84 -0.18
C ALA A 358 -27.91 -6.58 1.03
N LEU A 359 -27.45 -6.29 2.23
CA LEU A 359 -27.91 -6.93 3.48
C LEU A 359 -29.09 -6.20 4.15
N ARG A 360 -29.61 -5.14 3.52
CA ARG A 360 -30.77 -4.42 4.06
C ARG A 360 -31.99 -5.35 4.17
N PRO A 361 -32.87 -5.11 5.15
CA PRO A 361 -34.13 -5.81 5.20
C PRO A 361 -34.93 -5.61 3.91
N PRO A 362 -35.64 -6.65 3.44
CA PRO A 362 -36.48 -6.56 2.25
C PRO A 362 -37.57 -5.49 2.42
N GLY A 363 -37.89 -4.79 1.34
CA GLY A 363 -38.93 -3.76 1.31
C GLY A 363 -38.40 -2.34 1.49
N VAL A 364 -37.08 -2.15 1.62
CA VAL A 364 -36.50 -0.80 1.65
C VAL A 364 -36.72 -0.09 0.32
N GLY A 365 -36.58 -0.75 -0.84
CA GLY A 365 -36.84 -0.09 -2.12
C GLY A 365 -38.33 0.20 -2.35
N GLU A 366 -39.24 -0.59 -1.77
CA GLU A 366 -40.67 -0.27 -1.73
C GLU A 366 -40.95 0.97 -0.85
N GLN A 367 -40.30 1.05 0.32
CA GLN A 367 -40.37 2.24 1.18
C GLN A 367 -39.80 3.48 0.46
N VAL A 368 -38.63 3.37 -0.17
CA VAL A 368 -38.02 4.46 -0.97
C VAL A 368 -38.94 4.86 -2.12
N THR A 369 -39.56 3.89 -2.80
CA THR A 369 -40.49 4.16 -3.90
C THR A 369 -41.74 4.88 -3.44
N THR A 370 -42.33 4.45 -2.32
CA THR A 370 -43.49 5.09 -1.70
C THR A 370 -43.16 6.52 -1.29
N LEU A 371 -42.06 6.71 -0.56
CA LEU A 371 -41.59 8.02 -0.10
C LEU A 371 -41.27 8.95 -1.27
N HIS A 372 -40.59 8.43 -2.30
CA HIS A 372 -40.31 9.20 -3.52
C HIS A 372 -41.59 9.65 -4.21
N ALA A 373 -42.57 8.75 -4.36
CA ALA A 373 -43.86 9.09 -4.97
C ALA A 373 -44.60 10.19 -4.20
N GLU A 374 -44.56 10.14 -2.86
CA GLU A 374 -45.13 11.20 -2.02
C GLU A 374 -44.43 12.55 -2.21
N ILE A 375 -43.09 12.57 -2.18
CA ILE A 375 -42.29 13.79 -2.35
C ILE A 375 -42.52 14.40 -3.72
N ILE A 376 -42.44 13.60 -4.79
CA ILE A 376 -42.67 14.08 -6.16
C ILE A 376 -44.10 14.59 -6.33
N GLY A 377 -45.10 13.88 -5.79
CA GLY A 377 -46.50 14.31 -5.86
C GLY A 377 -46.70 15.71 -5.26
N ARG A 378 -46.13 15.96 -4.08
CA ARG A 378 -46.23 17.26 -3.41
C ARG A 378 -45.41 18.35 -4.08
N ALA A 379 -44.24 18.01 -4.59
CA ALA A 379 -43.41 18.97 -5.29
C ALA A 379 -44.01 19.36 -6.65
N LYS A 380 -44.71 18.45 -7.34
CA LYS A 380 -45.54 18.75 -8.51
C LYS A 380 -46.69 19.71 -8.15
N GLN A 381 -47.38 19.49 -7.04
CA GLN A 381 -48.39 20.45 -6.55
C GLN A 381 -47.80 21.84 -6.31
N ALA A 382 -46.62 21.93 -5.71
CA ALA A 382 -45.92 23.22 -5.53
C ALA A 382 -45.53 23.87 -6.87
N GLN A 383 -45.07 23.07 -7.84
CA GLN A 383 -44.76 23.53 -9.20
C GLN A 383 -46.01 24.05 -9.93
N GLU A 384 -47.15 23.37 -9.82
CA GLU A 384 -48.44 23.82 -10.37
C GLU A 384 -48.87 25.16 -9.78
N GLN A 385 -48.76 25.33 -8.46
CA GLN A 385 -49.04 26.60 -7.78
C GLN A 385 -48.11 27.72 -8.25
N LEU A 386 -46.82 27.43 -8.47
CA LEU A 386 -45.85 28.38 -9.05
C LEU A 386 -46.18 28.75 -10.50
N MET A 387 -46.70 27.81 -11.29
CA MET A 387 -47.10 28.05 -12.69
C MET A 387 -48.34 28.93 -12.80
N LEU A 388 -49.29 28.82 -11.85
CA LEU A 388 -50.47 29.68 -11.77
C LEU A 388 -50.12 31.16 -11.52
N TYR A 389 -48.91 31.46 -11.04
CA TYR A 389 -48.42 32.81 -10.77
C TYR A 389 -47.84 33.54 -12.01
N ALA A 390 -48.01 33.02 -13.24
CA ALA A 390 -47.35 33.55 -14.43
C ALA A 390 -47.69 35.02 -14.74
N PRO A 391 -46.71 35.96 -14.69
CA PRO A 391 -46.92 37.34 -15.06
C PRO A 391 -46.95 37.45 -16.59
N GLY A 392 -48.15 37.40 -17.17
CA GLY A 392 -48.32 37.50 -18.62
C GLY A 392 -49.69 37.04 -19.16
N GLY A 393 -50.47 36.31 -18.36
CA GLY A 393 -51.86 36.05 -18.69
C GLY A 393 -52.68 37.34 -18.63
N ARG A 394 -53.14 37.85 -19.77
CA ARG A 394 -54.00 39.05 -19.88
C ARG A 394 -55.33 38.97 -19.11
N LYS A 395 -55.59 37.90 -18.36
CA LYS A 395 -56.73 37.82 -17.43
C LYS A 395 -56.20 37.99 -16.01
N LYS A 396 -56.54 39.12 -15.40
CA LYS A 396 -56.40 39.42 -13.97
C LYS A 396 -57.15 38.38 -13.13
N SER A 397 -56.61 37.18 -12.98
CA SER A 397 -56.92 36.34 -11.82
C SER A 397 -56.21 37.00 -10.64
N ALA A 398 -56.98 37.72 -9.82
CA ALA A 398 -56.47 38.59 -8.77
C ALA A 398 -56.16 37.87 -7.46
N THR A 399 -56.25 36.53 -7.43
CA THR A 399 -56.03 35.79 -6.19
C THR A 399 -54.53 35.64 -5.96
N PRO A 400 -53.98 36.22 -4.87
CA PRO A 400 -52.63 35.92 -4.46
C PRO A 400 -52.46 34.40 -4.30
N PRO A 401 -51.25 33.85 -4.50
CA PRO A 401 -50.99 32.47 -4.11
C PRO A 401 -51.44 32.30 -2.67
N ASP A 402 -52.12 31.19 -2.39
CA ASP A 402 -52.51 30.86 -1.03
C ASP A 402 -51.23 30.68 -0.22
N HIS A 403 -50.87 31.74 0.50
CA HIS A 403 -49.67 31.78 1.31
C HIS A 403 -49.72 30.71 2.41
N GLY A 404 -50.92 30.38 2.89
CA GLY A 404 -51.15 29.30 3.84
C GLY A 404 -50.85 27.93 3.21
N LEU A 405 -51.23 27.72 1.95
CA LEU A 405 -50.89 26.50 1.21
C LEU A 405 -49.37 26.35 1.00
N LEU A 406 -48.68 27.42 0.58
CA LEU A 406 -47.23 27.39 0.36
C LEU A 406 -46.46 27.19 1.66
N GLU A 407 -46.88 27.80 2.77
CA GLU A 407 -46.28 27.58 4.09
C GLU A 407 -46.58 26.17 4.63
N SER A 408 -47.79 25.64 4.40
CA SER A 408 -48.17 24.27 4.75
C SER A 408 -47.34 23.24 3.99
N LEU A 409 -47.18 23.41 2.67
CA LEU A 409 -46.32 22.55 1.84
C LEU A 409 -44.86 22.60 2.31
N ARG A 410 -44.38 23.77 2.73
CA ARG A 410 -43.02 23.95 3.27
C ARG A 410 -42.82 23.26 4.61
N ALA A 411 -43.72 23.47 5.58
CA ALA A 411 -43.63 22.83 6.89
C ALA A 411 -43.60 21.32 6.73
N LYS A 412 -44.51 20.77 5.93
CA LYS A 412 -44.60 19.33 5.69
C LYS A 412 -43.39 18.77 4.92
N ALA A 413 -42.86 19.47 3.93
CA ALA A 413 -41.65 19.05 3.21
C ALA A 413 -40.40 19.09 4.11
N THR A 414 -40.35 20.04 5.05
CA THR A 414 -39.28 20.13 6.04
C THR A 414 -39.38 18.97 7.04
N ASP A 415 -40.57 18.73 7.61
CA ASP A 415 -40.83 17.64 8.55
C ASP A 415 -40.51 16.27 7.91
N ASP A 416 -40.95 16.04 6.67
CA ASP A 416 -40.67 14.81 5.96
C ASP A 416 -39.18 14.68 5.62
N GLY A 417 -38.53 15.77 5.20
CA GLY A 417 -37.10 15.81 4.94
C GLY A 417 -36.26 15.53 6.19
N GLU A 418 -36.63 16.12 7.33
CA GLU A 418 -35.98 15.87 8.63
C GLU A 418 -36.29 14.47 9.17
N ALA A 419 -37.51 13.97 9.01
CA ALA A 419 -37.86 12.59 9.38
C ALA A 419 -37.07 11.58 8.54
N LEU A 420 -36.90 11.83 7.23
CA LEU A 420 -36.08 11.00 6.35
C LEU A 420 -34.61 11.10 6.70
N ARG A 421 -34.10 12.31 6.96
CA ARG A 421 -32.72 12.51 7.38
C ARG A 421 -32.46 11.81 8.71
N LYS A 422 -33.34 11.95 9.70
CA LYS A 422 -33.24 11.26 10.99
C LYS A 422 -33.29 9.74 10.83
N ARG A 423 -34.11 9.22 9.91
CA ARG A 423 -34.14 7.78 9.57
C ARG A 423 -32.89 7.33 8.85
N ALA A 424 -32.33 8.16 7.96
CA ALA A 424 -31.08 7.89 7.27
C ALA A 424 -29.91 7.90 8.27
N ASP A 425 -29.83 8.93 9.12
CA ASP A 425 -28.84 9.08 10.18
C ASP A 425 -28.92 7.92 11.19
N ALA A 426 -30.14 7.54 11.61
CA ALA A 426 -30.36 6.42 12.53
C ALA A 426 -29.96 5.05 11.94
N ARG A 427 -29.88 4.95 10.61
CA ARG A 427 -29.43 3.76 9.88
C ARG A 427 -27.97 3.87 9.43
N GLY A 428 -27.23 4.89 9.91
CA GLY A 428 -25.83 5.13 9.54
C GLY A 428 -25.62 5.43 8.05
N LEU A 429 -26.64 5.87 7.34
CA LEU A 429 -26.56 6.11 5.91
C LEU A 429 -25.66 7.32 5.64
N SER A 430 -24.73 7.16 4.70
CA SER A 430 -23.93 8.27 4.20
C SER A 430 -24.85 9.41 3.71
N SER A 431 -24.37 10.66 3.77
CA SER A 431 -25.02 11.80 3.11
C SER A 431 -25.26 11.58 1.61
N ASP A 432 -24.52 10.64 1.03
CA ASP A 432 -24.52 10.30 -0.38
C ASP A 432 -25.44 9.10 -0.68
N ASP A 433 -26.07 8.53 0.35
CA ASP A 433 -27.09 7.50 0.17
C ASP A 433 -28.29 8.08 -0.58
N PRO A 434 -28.87 7.36 -1.56
CA PRO A 434 -30.06 7.79 -2.29
C PRO A 434 -31.20 8.31 -1.41
N LEU A 435 -31.42 7.72 -0.24
CA LEU A 435 -32.44 8.14 0.72
C LEU A 435 -32.09 9.50 1.35
N ALA A 436 -30.83 9.69 1.73
CA ALA A 436 -30.31 10.96 2.26
C ALA A 436 -30.30 12.05 1.19
N LEU A 437 -29.99 11.71 -0.06
CA LEU A 437 -30.09 12.60 -1.21
C LEU A 437 -31.54 13.00 -1.49
N VAL A 438 -32.48 12.05 -1.50
CA VAL A 438 -33.92 12.34 -1.64
C VAL A 438 -34.42 13.24 -0.49
N ALA A 439 -33.97 13.01 0.74
CA ALA A 439 -34.26 13.89 1.88
C ALA A 439 -33.70 15.30 1.68
N GLY A 440 -32.43 15.41 1.28
CA GLY A 440 -31.77 16.68 0.98
C GLY A 440 -32.43 17.45 -0.15
N PHE A 441 -32.86 16.76 -1.22
CA PHE A 441 -33.61 17.38 -2.32
C PHE A 441 -34.97 17.88 -1.89
N THR A 442 -35.63 17.20 -0.96
CA THR A 442 -36.93 17.64 -0.40
C THR A 442 -36.77 18.95 0.37
N VAL A 443 -35.71 19.07 1.18
CA VAL A 443 -35.36 20.30 1.89
C VAL A 443 -34.97 21.42 0.90
N ASP A 444 -34.20 21.10 -0.14
CA ASP A 444 -33.85 22.05 -1.20
C ASP A 444 -35.06 22.59 -1.96
N ILE A 445 -36.05 21.73 -2.26
CA ILE A 445 -37.32 22.12 -2.89
C ILE A 445 -38.08 23.08 -1.97
N ALA A 446 -38.17 22.78 -0.67
CA ALA A 446 -38.79 23.67 0.31
C ALA A 446 -38.10 25.05 0.38
N ASN A 447 -36.77 25.07 0.33
CA ASN A 447 -35.98 26.30 0.34
C ASN A 447 -36.11 27.13 -0.95
N VAL A 448 -36.25 26.46 -2.09
CA VAL A 448 -36.53 27.07 -3.40
C VAL A 448 -37.89 27.79 -3.38
N ILE A 449 -38.92 27.19 -2.78
CA ILE A 449 -40.27 27.78 -2.63
C ILE A 449 -40.24 29.07 -1.77
N LEU A 450 -39.30 29.18 -0.83
CA LEU A 450 -39.22 30.27 0.15
C LEU A 450 -38.52 31.54 -0.31
N ASN A 451 -37.87 31.56 -1.48
CA ASN A 451 -37.01 32.68 -1.83
C ASN A 451 -37.84 33.91 -2.24
N LYS A 452 -38.32 34.65 -1.23
CA LYS A 452 -39.25 35.80 -1.27
C LYS A 452 -38.81 36.94 -2.22
N GLY A 453 -37.54 36.96 -2.62
CA GLY A 453 -36.96 37.93 -3.54
C GLY A 453 -37.17 37.65 -5.03
N SER A 454 -37.56 36.43 -5.42
CA SER A 454 -37.61 35.99 -6.82
C SER A 454 -38.92 36.33 -7.56
N ARG A 455 -39.40 37.58 -7.44
CA ARG A 455 -40.64 38.00 -8.13
C ARG A 455 -40.45 38.25 -9.65
N LYS A 456 -39.25 38.06 -10.19
CA LYS A 456 -38.95 38.23 -11.61
C LYS A 456 -39.12 36.91 -12.36
N ALA A 457 -39.73 36.97 -13.55
CA ALA A 457 -39.96 35.80 -14.39
C ALA A 457 -38.69 34.97 -14.69
N ALA A 458 -37.53 35.63 -14.82
CA ALA A 458 -36.24 34.94 -15.05
C ALA A 458 -35.77 34.10 -13.84
N ASP A 459 -36.13 34.49 -12.61
CA ASP A 459 -35.81 33.71 -11.42
C ASP A 459 -36.75 32.50 -11.29
N ARG A 460 -38.01 32.63 -11.74
CA ARG A 460 -38.99 31.53 -11.81
C ARG A 460 -38.54 30.41 -12.74
N ASP A 461 -38.20 30.72 -13.98
CA ASP A 461 -37.82 29.69 -14.97
C ASP A 461 -36.56 28.96 -14.52
N ARG A 462 -35.66 29.67 -13.83
CA ARG A 462 -34.48 29.10 -13.17
C ARG A 462 -34.84 28.19 -11.98
N LEU A 463 -35.80 28.59 -11.14
CA LEU A 463 -36.30 27.77 -10.03
C LEU A 463 -36.97 26.49 -10.56
N ILE A 464 -37.78 26.59 -11.61
CA ILE A 464 -38.40 25.43 -12.28
C ILE A 464 -37.34 24.51 -12.86
N ALA A 465 -36.32 25.04 -13.55
CA ALA A 465 -35.22 24.24 -14.08
C ALA A 465 -34.44 23.53 -12.95
N LYS A 466 -34.22 24.20 -11.82
CA LYS A 466 -33.58 23.60 -10.64
C LYS A 466 -34.46 22.50 -10.03
N LEU A 467 -35.76 22.72 -9.88
CA LEU A 467 -36.74 21.72 -9.41
C LEU A 467 -36.76 20.48 -10.30
N ASN A 468 -36.86 20.66 -11.62
CA ASN A 468 -36.84 19.56 -12.58
C ASN A 468 -35.52 18.76 -12.53
N ALA A 469 -34.39 19.43 -12.32
CA ALA A 469 -33.11 18.75 -12.13
C ALA A 469 -33.08 17.92 -10.84
N GLN A 470 -33.66 18.43 -9.74
CA GLN A 470 -33.77 17.66 -8.51
C GLN A 470 -34.74 16.48 -8.64
N PHE A 471 -35.82 16.61 -9.42
CA PHE A 471 -36.70 15.48 -9.73
C PHE A 471 -35.99 14.37 -10.49
N ALA A 472 -35.27 14.75 -11.55
CA ALA A 472 -34.48 13.78 -12.31
C ALA A 472 -33.45 13.07 -11.43
N ALA A 473 -32.77 13.82 -10.55
CA ALA A 473 -31.80 13.25 -9.60
C ALA A 473 -32.46 12.31 -8.57
N ALA A 474 -33.60 12.70 -8.01
CA ALA A 474 -34.33 11.89 -7.04
C ALA A 474 -34.90 10.60 -7.68
N GLU A 475 -35.41 10.67 -8.92
CA GLU A 475 -35.95 9.51 -9.62
C GLU A 475 -34.82 8.55 -10.04
N LEU A 476 -33.67 9.09 -10.46
CA LEU A 476 -32.47 8.31 -10.69
C LEU A 476 -32.00 7.61 -9.41
N ALA A 477 -32.00 8.32 -8.29
CA ALA A 477 -31.63 7.78 -6.98
C ALA A 477 -32.58 6.65 -6.56
N ARG A 478 -33.90 6.84 -6.71
CA ARG A 478 -34.91 5.79 -6.48
C ARG A 478 -34.70 4.58 -7.37
N ALA A 479 -34.55 4.79 -8.68
CA ALA A 479 -34.33 3.71 -9.63
C ALA A 479 -33.05 2.93 -9.32
N GLY A 480 -32.00 3.63 -8.87
CA GLY A 480 -30.76 3.03 -8.35
C GLY A 480 -31.03 2.11 -7.16
N VAL A 481 -31.74 2.58 -6.13
CA VAL A 481 -32.07 1.75 -4.96
C VAL A 481 -32.90 0.52 -5.35
N VAL A 482 -33.91 0.69 -6.21
CA VAL A 482 -34.77 -0.43 -6.64
C VAL A 482 -34.00 -1.43 -7.49
N ALA A 483 -33.13 -0.98 -8.40
CA ALA A 483 -32.26 -1.86 -9.17
C ALA A 483 -31.31 -2.61 -8.24
N GLN A 484 -30.75 -1.91 -7.25
CA GLN A 484 -29.84 -2.47 -6.27
C GLN A 484 -30.51 -3.46 -5.30
N GLU A 485 -31.77 -3.26 -4.93
CA GLU A 485 -32.50 -4.28 -4.15
C GLU A 485 -32.72 -5.57 -4.97
N ARG A 486 -32.80 -5.45 -6.31
CA ARG A 486 -32.99 -6.60 -7.20
C ARG A 486 -31.69 -7.37 -7.49
N THR A 487 -30.58 -6.67 -7.75
CA THR A 487 -29.31 -7.30 -8.16
C THR A 487 -28.20 -7.21 -7.13
N GLY A 488 -28.35 -6.34 -6.12
CA GLY A 488 -27.27 -5.95 -5.21
C GLY A 488 -26.69 -7.10 -4.40
N VAL A 489 -27.49 -8.10 -4.03
CA VAL A 489 -26.96 -9.33 -3.38
C VAL A 489 -26.03 -10.08 -4.34
N GLY A 490 -26.42 -10.23 -5.60
CA GLY A 490 -25.61 -10.90 -6.61
C GLY A 490 -24.35 -10.09 -6.97
N ASP A 491 -24.47 -8.78 -7.11
CA ASP A 491 -23.36 -7.89 -7.44
C ASP A 491 -22.36 -7.82 -6.28
N ALA A 492 -22.84 -7.66 -5.03
CA ALA A 492 -22.00 -7.67 -3.84
C ALA A 492 -21.30 -9.01 -3.67
N ALA A 493 -22.02 -10.13 -3.83
CA ALA A 493 -21.46 -11.47 -3.80
C ALA A 493 -20.35 -11.66 -4.84
N LEU A 494 -20.55 -11.17 -6.08
CA LEU A 494 -19.58 -11.28 -7.16
C LEU A 494 -18.31 -10.48 -6.85
N VAL A 495 -18.45 -9.24 -6.37
CA VAL A 495 -17.31 -8.38 -5.98
C VAL A 495 -16.54 -9.02 -4.83
N LEU A 496 -17.22 -9.43 -3.76
CA LEU A 496 -16.58 -10.05 -2.60
C LEU A 496 -15.90 -11.37 -2.97
N ALA A 497 -16.55 -12.22 -3.75
CA ALA A 497 -15.99 -13.50 -4.17
C ALA A 497 -14.68 -13.32 -4.93
N HIS A 498 -14.63 -12.39 -5.88
CA HIS A 498 -13.41 -12.10 -6.63
C HIS A 498 -12.30 -11.58 -5.73
N LEU A 499 -12.60 -10.60 -4.87
CA LEU A 499 -11.58 -10.00 -4.01
C LEU A 499 -11.01 -10.98 -2.98
N VAL A 500 -11.85 -11.84 -2.39
CA VAL A 500 -11.40 -12.85 -1.42
C VAL A 500 -10.65 -13.98 -2.12
N HIS A 501 -11.07 -14.41 -3.31
CA HIS A 501 -10.33 -15.39 -4.12
C HIS A 501 -8.96 -14.85 -4.52
N ASP A 502 -8.87 -13.61 -5.00
CA ASP A 502 -7.61 -12.96 -5.36
C ASP A 502 -6.69 -12.83 -4.14
N HIS A 503 -7.24 -12.50 -2.98
CA HIS A 503 -6.50 -12.46 -1.72
C HIS A 503 -5.92 -13.83 -1.36
N GLN A 504 -6.76 -14.86 -1.30
CA GLN A 504 -6.34 -16.22 -0.96
C GLN A 504 -5.28 -16.74 -1.94
N SER A 505 -5.47 -16.49 -3.23
CA SER A 505 -4.49 -16.85 -4.27
C SER A 505 -3.16 -16.13 -4.08
N SER A 506 -3.20 -14.82 -3.80
CA SER A 506 -1.99 -14.01 -3.62
C SER A 506 -1.20 -14.40 -2.37
N VAL A 507 -1.87 -14.64 -1.24
CA VAL A 507 -1.19 -15.09 -0.02
C VAL A 507 -0.73 -16.54 -0.12
N ALA A 508 -1.42 -17.42 -0.84
CA ALA A 508 -1.00 -18.80 -1.07
C ALA A 508 0.25 -18.87 -1.96
N ALA A 509 0.39 -17.95 -2.91
CA ALA A 509 1.59 -17.80 -3.71
C ALA A 509 2.74 -17.12 -2.95
N ALA A 510 2.45 -16.07 -2.17
CA ALA A 510 3.46 -15.33 -1.42
C ALA A 510 3.97 -16.09 -0.19
N TYR A 511 3.07 -16.73 0.57
CA TYR A 511 3.35 -17.30 1.89
C TYR A 511 2.91 -18.77 2.00
N PRO A 512 3.49 -19.67 1.19
CA PRO A 512 3.08 -21.06 1.14
C PRO A 512 3.28 -21.83 2.45
N ALA A 513 4.29 -21.50 3.26
CA ALA A 513 4.51 -22.17 4.54
C ALA A 513 3.48 -21.72 5.59
N ALA A 514 3.28 -20.42 5.74
CA ALA A 514 2.30 -19.83 6.64
C ALA A 514 0.88 -20.29 6.31
N VAL A 515 0.51 -20.37 5.02
CA VAL A 515 -0.80 -20.87 4.60
C VAL A 515 -1.02 -22.32 5.02
N ARG A 516 -0.02 -23.19 4.85
CA ARG A 516 -0.10 -24.61 5.26
C ARG A 516 -0.14 -24.75 6.78
N GLU A 517 0.80 -24.14 7.49
CA GLU A 517 0.94 -24.27 8.93
C GLU A 517 -0.26 -23.71 9.71
N SER A 518 -0.87 -22.63 9.20
CA SER A 518 -2.03 -21.99 9.84
C SER A 518 -3.38 -22.57 9.42
N ASN A 519 -3.38 -23.54 8.50
CA ASN A 519 -4.59 -24.09 7.87
C ASN A 519 -5.50 -22.98 7.30
N PHE A 520 -4.89 -21.99 6.64
CA PHE A 520 -5.58 -20.77 6.20
C PHE A 520 -6.70 -21.03 5.16
N LEU A 521 -6.53 -22.08 4.35
CA LEU A 521 -7.45 -22.49 3.29
C LEU A 521 -8.50 -23.51 3.75
N SER A 522 -8.64 -23.77 5.06
CA SER A 522 -9.64 -24.67 5.60
C SER A 522 -10.74 -23.93 6.38
N PRO A 523 -12.01 -24.36 6.31
CA PRO A 523 -13.10 -23.76 7.09
C PRO A 523 -12.90 -23.96 8.60
N GLU A 524 -12.26 -25.06 9.01
CA GLU A 524 -12.11 -25.38 10.43
C GLU A 524 -11.15 -24.39 11.10
N PRO A 525 -11.51 -23.81 12.26
CA PRO A 525 -10.60 -22.95 13.00
C PRO A 525 -9.35 -23.77 13.41
N PRO A 526 -8.15 -23.21 13.28
CA PRO A 526 -6.95 -23.92 13.69
C PRO A 526 -7.00 -24.16 15.21
N SER A 527 -6.48 -25.29 15.67
CA SER A 527 -6.26 -25.51 17.10
C SER A 527 -5.35 -24.41 17.67
N GLU A 528 -5.50 -24.09 18.96
CA GLU A 528 -4.61 -23.16 19.69
C GLU A 528 -3.22 -23.76 19.94
N THR A 529 -2.89 -24.86 19.28
CA THR A 529 -1.60 -25.52 19.40
C THR A 529 -0.49 -24.54 19.00
N PRO A 530 0.52 -24.36 19.86
CA PRO A 530 1.75 -23.65 19.51
C PRO A 530 2.31 -24.14 18.18
N LEU A 531 2.81 -23.21 17.36
CA LEU A 531 3.60 -23.61 16.20
C LEU A 531 4.91 -24.21 16.69
N THR A 532 5.10 -25.50 16.46
CA THR A 532 6.42 -26.12 16.58
C THR A 532 7.26 -25.63 15.40
N LEU A 533 7.83 -24.43 15.54
CA LEU A 533 8.84 -23.97 14.59
C LEU A 533 9.98 -25.01 14.64
N PRO A 534 10.46 -25.50 13.49
CA PRO A 534 11.54 -26.48 13.48
C PRO A 534 12.70 -25.95 14.32
N SER A 535 12.96 -26.61 15.45
CA SER A 535 14.01 -26.21 16.40
C SER A 535 15.36 -26.27 15.68
N LEU A 536 16.13 -25.20 15.79
CA LEU A 536 17.49 -25.03 15.25
C LEU A 536 18.53 -25.96 15.90
N GLU A 537 18.13 -26.92 16.75
CA GLU A 537 19.04 -27.80 17.46
C GLU A 537 19.63 -28.89 16.54
N SER A 538 20.78 -28.53 15.96
CA SER A 538 21.85 -29.38 15.44
C SER A 538 21.62 -30.05 14.07
N SER A 539 21.95 -29.30 13.02
CA SER A 539 22.49 -29.88 11.77
C SER A 539 23.95 -30.36 11.96
N ALA A 540 24.27 -30.93 13.13
CA ALA A 540 25.56 -31.61 13.33
C ALA A 540 25.51 -32.91 12.52
N GLU A 541 26.55 -33.13 11.71
CA GLU A 541 26.69 -34.28 10.80
C GLU A 541 26.22 -35.60 11.46
N PRO A 542 25.47 -36.45 10.74
CA PRO A 542 25.03 -37.73 11.28
C PRO A 542 26.26 -38.62 11.51
N LYS A 543 26.74 -38.67 12.76
CA LYS A 543 27.65 -39.73 13.19
C LYS A 543 26.91 -41.05 13.03
N ARG A 544 27.40 -41.86 12.08
CA ARG A 544 26.98 -43.24 11.88
C ARG A 544 26.99 -44.01 13.19
N GLY A 545 25.83 -44.57 13.52
CA GLY A 545 25.73 -45.78 14.34
C GLY A 545 25.12 -45.54 15.71
N THR A 546 23.80 -45.70 15.79
CA THR A 546 23.10 -46.52 16.81
C THR A 546 21.65 -46.68 16.36
N GLU A 547 21.10 -47.90 16.54
CA GLU A 547 19.76 -48.32 16.13
C GLU A 547 18.66 -47.39 16.67
N SER A 548 17.87 -46.84 15.75
CA SER A 548 16.77 -45.93 16.02
C SER A 548 15.51 -46.68 16.49
N MET A 549 14.96 -46.29 17.64
CA MET A 549 13.53 -46.47 17.94
C MET A 549 12.73 -45.73 16.87
N LYS A 550 12.03 -46.47 16.01
CA LYS A 550 11.00 -45.90 15.13
C LYS A 550 9.85 -45.42 16.00
N VAL A 551 9.76 -44.11 16.22
CA VAL A 551 8.49 -43.49 16.59
C VAL A 551 7.74 -43.33 15.28
N ASP A 552 6.78 -44.23 15.03
CA ASP A 552 5.85 -44.12 13.92
C ASP A 552 4.93 -42.92 14.21
N ALA A 553 5.39 -41.70 13.92
CA ALA A 553 4.51 -40.55 13.86
C ALA A 553 3.53 -40.82 12.72
N GLU A 554 2.25 -41.06 13.06
CA GLU A 554 1.19 -41.14 12.06
C GLU A 554 1.29 -39.89 11.17
N PRO A 555 1.32 -40.05 9.83
CA PRO A 555 1.29 -38.90 8.94
C PRO A 555 0.04 -38.10 9.29
N ALA A 556 0.23 -36.84 9.70
CA ALA A 556 -0.87 -35.93 9.95
C ALA A 556 -1.82 -36.02 8.76
N GLN A 557 -3.07 -36.43 8.98
CA GLN A 557 -4.07 -36.44 7.94
C GLN A 557 -4.11 -35.05 7.33
N GLU A 558 -3.79 -34.94 6.03
CA GLU A 558 -3.87 -33.68 5.31
C GLU A 558 -5.30 -33.18 5.45
N ALA A 559 -5.49 -32.12 6.22
CA ALA A 559 -6.80 -31.52 6.41
C ALA A 559 -7.37 -31.16 5.03
N GLU A 560 -8.62 -31.54 4.77
CA GLU A 560 -9.27 -31.27 3.50
C GLU A 560 -9.29 -29.75 3.25
N THR A 561 -8.61 -29.31 2.19
CA THR A 561 -8.58 -27.89 1.82
C THR A 561 -9.92 -27.50 1.22
N ASP A 562 -10.64 -26.58 1.85
CA ASP A 562 -11.85 -25.95 1.29
C ASP A 562 -11.73 -24.41 1.39
N PRO A 563 -11.03 -23.78 0.41
CA PRO A 563 -10.84 -22.33 0.40
C PRO A 563 -12.15 -21.55 0.39
N VAL A 564 -13.20 -22.13 -0.20
CA VAL A 564 -14.54 -21.51 -0.26
C VAL A 564 -15.16 -21.49 1.12
N GLY A 565 -15.11 -22.62 1.85
CA GLY A 565 -15.54 -22.71 3.24
C GLY A 565 -14.79 -21.73 4.13
N ALA A 566 -13.46 -21.67 4.01
CA ALA A 566 -12.62 -20.72 4.75
C ALA A 566 -13.04 -19.25 4.49
N ALA A 567 -13.29 -18.92 3.22
CA ALA A 567 -13.74 -17.59 2.80
C ALA A 567 -15.15 -17.25 3.32
N VAL A 568 -16.07 -18.20 3.28
CA VAL A 568 -17.45 -18.05 3.78
C VAL A 568 -17.45 -17.77 5.28
N GLU A 569 -16.71 -18.56 6.05
CA GLU A 569 -16.64 -18.38 7.50
C GLU A 569 -16.00 -17.04 7.86
N ARG A 570 -14.92 -16.64 7.18
CA ARG A 570 -14.33 -15.32 7.40
C ARG A 570 -15.30 -14.19 7.05
N LEU A 571 -16.00 -14.29 5.92
CA LEU A 571 -16.96 -13.29 5.49
C LEU A 571 -18.09 -13.12 6.52
N ARG A 572 -18.59 -14.21 7.11
CA ARG A 572 -19.60 -14.17 8.17
C ARG A 572 -19.12 -13.44 9.42
N ILE A 573 -17.88 -13.71 9.85
CA ILE A 573 -17.26 -13.03 10.99
C ILE A 573 -17.17 -11.52 10.74
N GLU A 574 -16.66 -11.14 9.57
CA GLU A 574 -16.41 -9.73 9.23
C GLU A 574 -17.69 -8.93 9.02
N ILE A 575 -18.72 -9.52 8.41
CA ILE A 575 -20.03 -8.86 8.30
C ILE A 575 -20.63 -8.60 9.68
N ARG A 576 -20.56 -9.58 10.60
CA ARG A 576 -21.09 -9.43 11.96
C ARG A 576 -20.31 -8.41 12.79
N ARG A 577 -18.99 -8.29 12.57
CA ARG A 577 -18.12 -7.31 13.24
C ARG A 577 -18.24 -5.91 12.66
N SER A 578 -18.76 -5.76 11.44
CA SER A 578 -18.80 -4.46 10.76
C SER A 578 -19.86 -3.55 11.39
N PRO A 579 -19.48 -2.41 11.98
CA PRO A 579 -20.43 -1.49 12.62
C PRO A 579 -21.36 -0.79 11.63
N ASN A 580 -21.07 -0.90 10.32
CA ASN A 580 -21.84 -0.25 9.26
C ASN A 580 -22.88 -1.19 8.61
N ILE A 581 -23.03 -2.43 9.10
CA ILE A 581 -23.98 -3.40 8.57
C ILE A 581 -24.94 -3.82 9.68
N GLU A 582 -26.18 -3.34 9.60
CA GLU A 582 -27.26 -3.78 10.47
C GLU A 582 -27.83 -5.10 9.95
N LEU A 583 -27.64 -6.19 10.69
CA LEU A 583 -28.30 -7.46 10.42
C LEU A 583 -29.68 -7.47 11.11
N THR A 584 -30.75 -7.62 10.34
CA THR A 584 -32.09 -7.76 10.92
C THR A 584 -32.30 -9.14 11.49
N THR A 585 -32.44 -9.23 12.82
CA THR A 585 -32.85 -10.44 13.50
C THR A 585 -34.34 -10.71 13.26
N GLY A 586 -34.70 -11.98 12.96
CA GLY A 586 -36.11 -12.42 12.86
C GLY A 586 -36.76 -12.39 11.47
N ALA A 587 -36.02 -12.11 10.39
CA ALA A 587 -36.53 -12.31 9.04
C ALA A 587 -36.70 -13.81 8.72
N LYS A 588 -37.72 -14.17 7.92
CA LYS A 588 -38.00 -15.57 7.53
C LYS A 588 -36.84 -16.20 6.73
N GLU A 589 -36.07 -15.38 6.04
CA GLU A 589 -34.80 -15.75 5.40
C GLU A 589 -33.76 -14.70 5.79
N ASP A 590 -32.63 -15.13 6.35
CA ASP A 590 -31.54 -14.25 6.74
C ASP A 590 -30.88 -13.65 5.47
N PRO A 591 -30.86 -12.31 5.29
CA PRO A 591 -30.15 -11.65 4.19
C PRO A 591 -28.67 -12.08 4.09
N LEU A 592 -28.03 -12.37 5.22
CA LEU A 592 -26.66 -12.87 5.27
C LEU A 592 -26.53 -14.22 4.57
N ASP A 593 -27.46 -15.15 4.80
CA ASP A 593 -27.43 -16.48 4.17
C ASP A 593 -27.65 -16.39 2.65
N LYS A 594 -28.47 -15.44 2.19
CA LYS A 594 -28.61 -15.16 0.75
C LYS A 594 -27.32 -14.65 0.14
N LEU A 595 -26.66 -13.69 0.79
CA LEU A 595 -25.38 -13.16 0.35
C LEU A 595 -24.31 -14.26 0.34
N VAL A 596 -24.21 -15.05 1.41
CA VAL A 596 -23.27 -16.18 1.52
C VAL A 596 -23.53 -17.23 0.43
N THR A 597 -24.80 -17.58 0.18
CA THR A 597 -25.15 -18.53 -0.90
C THR A 597 -24.74 -18.00 -2.27
N ALA A 598 -25.02 -16.71 -2.54
CA ALA A 598 -24.62 -16.06 -3.79
C ALA A 598 -23.10 -15.95 -3.90
N PHE A 599 -22.40 -15.62 -2.81
CA PHE A 599 -20.95 -15.54 -2.72
C PHE A 599 -20.31 -16.88 -3.03
N THR A 600 -20.76 -17.96 -2.37
CA THR A 600 -20.24 -19.33 -2.60
C THR A 600 -20.38 -19.73 -4.06
N ARG A 601 -21.52 -19.41 -4.70
CA ARG A 601 -21.74 -19.68 -6.12
C ARG A 601 -20.79 -18.87 -7.00
N ALA A 602 -20.64 -17.57 -6.72
CA ALA A 602 -19.75 -16.69 -7.46
C ALA A 602 -18.29 -17.13 -7.32
N TYR A 603 -17.85 -17.44 -6.11
CA TYR A 603 -16.49 -17.90 -5.81
C TYR A 603 -16.14 -19.17 -6.59
N LYS A 604 -17.01 -20.19 -6.53
CA LYS A 604 -16.82 -21.45 -7.26
C LYS A 604 -16.76 -21.27 -8.79
N SER A 605 -17.24 -20.15 -9.32
CA SER A 605 -17.19 -19.83 -10.75
C SER A 605 -15.89 -19.17 -11.21
N LEU A 606 -15.00 -18.77 -10.28
CA LEU A 606 -13.76 -18.04 -10.60
C LEU A 606 -12.63 -18.93 -11.15
N GLY A 607 -12.80 -20.25 -11.17
CA GLY A 607 -11.85 -21.18 -11.77
C GLY A 607 -11.03 -21.94 -10.73
N GLU A 608 -9.69 -21.85 -10.84
CA GLU A 608 -8.77 -22.63 -10.03
C GLU A 608 -8.91 -22.32 -8.54
N VAL A 609 -8.99 -23.38 -7.75
CA VAL A 609 -9.08 -23.33 -6.30
C VAL A 609 -7.71 -22.90 -5.78
N PRO A 610 -7.62 -21.86 -4.92
CA PRO A 610 -6.34 -21.45 -4.35
C PRO A 610 -5.68 -22.61 -3.63
N VAL A 611 -4.42 -22.86 -3.95
CA VAL A 611 -3.58 -23.87 -3.32
C VAL A 611 -2.28 -23.23 -2.90
N ALA A 612 -1.78 -23.62 -1.72
CA ALA A 612 -0.47 -23.17 -1.25
C ALA A 612 0.59 -23.57 -2.28
N GLY A 613 1.43 -22.61 -2.68
CA GLY A 613 2.57 -22.91 -3.54
C GLY A 613 3.59 -23.80 -2.83
N GLU A 614 4.62 -24.20 -3.56
CA GLU A 614 5.80 -24.81 -2.95
C GLU A 614 6.61 -23.74 -2.20
N PRO A 615 7.21 -24.07 -1.03
CA PRO A 615 8.22 -23.24 -0.41
C PRO A 615 9.35 -22.96 -1.40
N ASN A 616 9.54 -21.70 -1.71
CA ASN A 616 10.50 -21.23 -2.71
C ASN A 616 11.64 -20.43 -2.07
N GLY A 617 11.66 -20.26 -0.75
CA GLY A 617 12.78 -19.65 -0.02
C GLY A 617 12.96 -18.14 -0.19
N TRP A 618 12.12 -17.45 -0.98
CA TRP A 618 12.24 -16.00 -1.17
C TRP A 618 12.16 -15.26 0.17
N ALA A 619 11.26 -15.70 1.05
CA ALA A 619 11.03 -15.08 2.34
C ALA A 619 12.21 -15.28 3.31
N ALA A 620 12.90 -16.43 3.21
CA ALA A 620 14.13 -16.70 3.96
C ALA A 620 15.27 -15.80 3.50
N ASN A 621 15.43 -15.61 2.18
CA ASN A 621 16.48 -14.77 1.62
C ASN A 621 16.24 -13.27 1.86
N ARG A 622 14.98 -12.84 1.93
CA ARG A 622 14.59 -11.45 2.18
C ARG A 622 15.10 -10.85 3.51
N LYS A 623 15.60 -11.68 4.42
CA LYS A 623 16.20 -11.24 5.70
C LYS A 623 17.67 -10.88 5.59
N ALA A 624 18.28 -11.12 4.44
CA ALA A 624 19.40 -10.30 4.06
C ALA A 624 18.84 -8.88 3.89
N ARG A 625 18.98 -8.07 4.96
CA ARG A 625 18.64 -6.65 5.03
C ARG A 625 19.51 -5.94 4.00
N HIS A 626 19.15 -6.09 2.72
CA HIS A 626 19.92 -5.54 1.65
C HIS A 626 19.68 -4.05 1.70
N LEU A 627 20.72 -3.37 2.15
CA LEU A 627 21.00 -2.05 1.70
C LEU A 627 20.84 -2.02 0.17
N VAL A 628 19.84 -1.28 -0.29
CA VAL A 628 19.60 -1.08 -1.71
C VAL A 628 19.90 0.36 -2.04
N VAL A 629 20.69 0.56 -3.08
CA VAL A 629 21.04 1.88 -3.56
C VAL A 629 20.71 1.96 -5.04
N ALA A 630 19.81 2.87 -5.41
CA ALA A 630 19.58 3.28 -6.78
C ALA A 630 20.25 4.63 -7.04
N HIS A 631 20.74 4.86 -8.25
CA HIS A 631 21.36 6.12 -8.66
C HIS A 631 20.60 6.74 -9.84
N ASP A 632 20.08 7.96 -9.66
CA ASP A 632 19.48 8.76 -10.74
C ASP A 632 20.25 10.08 -10.91
N PRO A 633 21.15 10.16 -11.90
CA PRO A 633 21.95 11.37 -12.13
C PRO A 633 21.11 12.57 -12.59
N LYS A 634 19.85 12.37 -13.00
CA LYS A 634 18.97 13.49 -13.39
C LYS A 634 18.55 14.32 -12.18
N LEU A 635 18.46 13.70 -11.00
CA LEU A 635 18.09 14.38 -9.75
C LEU A 635 19.12 15.44 -9.35
N LEU A 636 20.37 15.30 -9.77
CA LEU A 636 21.40 16.32 -9.56
C LEU A 636 21.00 17.68 -10.16
N LYS A 637 20.41 17.67 -11.37
CA LYS A 637 19.94 18.90 -12.04
C LYS A 637 18.74 19.54 -11.32
N GLU A 638 18.04 18.76 -10.51
CA GLU A 638 16.90 19.20 -9.71
C GLU A 638 17.31 19.66 -8.31
N GLY A 639 18.61 19.62 -7.98
CA GLY A 639 19.11 19.91 -6.63
C GLY A 639 18.67 18.87 -5.60
N LYS A 640 18.40 17.63 -6.04
CA LYS A 640 17.95 16.52 -5.20
C LYS A 640 19.07 15.48 -5.03
N PRO A 641 19.01 14.64 -3.97
CA PRO A 641 19.90 13.50 -3.82
C PRO A 641 19.88 12.63 -5.08
N THR A 642 21.07 12.27 -5.54
CA THR A 642 21.28 11.37 -6.68
C THR A 642 21.11 9.91 -6.30
N LEU A 643 21.32 9.57 -5.03
CA LEU A 643 21.10 8.24 -4.50
C LEU A 643 19.74 8.12 -3.81
N THR A 644 19.04 7.03 -4.12
CA THR A 644 17.91 6.54 -3.32
C THR A 644 18.37 5.33 -2.55
N VAL A 645 18.58 5.49 -1.25
CA VAL A 645 19.05 4.43 -0.35
C VAL A 645 17.90 3.87 0.48
N GLN A 646 17.79 2.55 0.55
CA GLN A 646 16.76 1.85 1.30
C GLN A 646 17.35 0.76 2.17
N GLY A 647 16.83 0.65 3.38
CA GLY A 647 17.37 -0.24 4.38
C GLY A 647 18.69 0.26 4.98
N ARG A 648 19.41 -0.67 5.60
CA ARG A 648 20.69 -0.47 6.27
C ARG A 648 21.61 -1.61 5.86
N ALA A 649 22.91 -1.37 5.88
CA ALA A 649 23.85 -2.47 5.78
C ALA A 649 23.62 -3.47 6.92
N ALA A 650 23.78 -4.77 6.63
CA ALA A 650 23.73 -5.79 7.66
C ALA A 650 24.80 -5.53 8.72
N ALA A 651 24.48 -5.80 9.99
CA ALA A 651 25.44 -5.68 11.09
C ALA A 651 26.67 -6.56 10.82
N PRO A 652 27.86 -6.15 11.29
CA PRO A 652 29.04 -7.00 11.24
C PRO A 652 28.78 -8.35 11.91
N ARG A 653 29.38 -9.43 11.38
CA ARG A 653 29.34 -10.72 12.07
C ARG A 653 29.95 -10.57 13.47
N GLY A 654 29.30 -11.18 14.46
CA GLY A 654 29.66 -11.04 15.87
C GLY A 654 28.93 -9.90 16.60
N VAL A 655 28.08 -9.14 15.91
CA VAL A 655 27.14 -8.17 16.53
C VAL A 655 25.73 -8.76 16.50
N ALA A 656 25.02 -8.73 17.63
CA ALA A 656 23.65 -9.24 17.69
C ALA A 656 22.64 -8.24 17.09
N GLY A 657 21.67 -8.75 16.34
CA GLY A 657 20.61 -7.92 15.76
C GLY A 657 21.10 -6.94 14.68
N MET A 658 20.90 -5.63 14.89
CA MET A 658 21.43 -4.56 14.01
C MET A 658 22.68 -3.89 14.58
N GLY A 659 22.99 -4.09 15.86
CA GLY A 659 23.89 -3.23 16.62
C GLY A 659 23.40 -1.78 16.75
N SER A 660 24.17 -0.97 17.48
CA SER A 660 24.09 0.49 17.48
C SER A 660 25.14 1.07 16.52
N HIS A 661 24.72 2.01 15.67
CA HIS A 661 25.64 2.72 14.79
C HIS A 661 26.23 3.93 15.51
N THR A 662 27.55 4.04 15.57
CA THR A 662 28.21 5.16 16.24
C THR A 662 28.10 6.46 15.46
N THR A 663 27.91 6.38 14.15
CA THR A 663 27.48 7.51 13.30
C THR A 663 26.08 7.24 12.78
N ALA A 664 25.18 8.20 12.94
CA ALA A 664 23.81 8.08 12.48
C ALA A 664 23.75 7.69 10.98
N TRP A 665 22.91 6.71 10.65
CA TRP A 665 22.85 6.12 9.30
C TRP A 665 22.56 7.16 8.22
N ILE A 666 21.73 8.15 8.52
CA ILE A 666 21.41 9.24 7.60
C ILE A 666 22.65 10.07 7.19
N VAL A 667 23.66 10.18 8.07
CA VAL A 667 24.92 10.87 7.78
C VAL A 667 25.76 10.07 6.80
N GLU A 668 25.86 8.75 7.00
CA GLU A 668 26.57 7.85 6.08
C GLU A 668 25.91 7.86 4.68
N VAL A 669 24.58 7.81 4.63
CA VAL A 669 23.81 7.91 3.37
C VAL A 669 24.04 9.25 2.67
N ALA A 670 24.03 10.35 3.40
CA ALA A 670 24.26 11.68 2.85
C ALA A 670 25.71 11.87 2.37
N ALA A 671 26.68 11.26 3.05
CA ALA A 671 28.08 11.24 2.61
C ALA A 671 28.24 10.43 1.32
N ALA A 672 27.60 9.27 1.21
CA ALA A 672 27.59 8.49 -0.03
C ALA A 672 26.94 9.26 -1.20
N ASP A 673 25.85 9.97 -0.94
CA ASP A 673 25.21 10.83 -1.95
C ASP A 673 26.10 12.00 -2.38
N ALA A 674 26.90 12.57 -1.46
CA ALA A 674 27.89 13.58 -1.79
C ALA A 674 28.95 13.06 -2.77
N LEU A 675 29.42 11.83 -2.58
CA LEU A 675 30.36 11.17 -3.50
C LEU A 675 29.73 10.92 -4.88
N ALA A 676 28.44 10.57 -4.91
CA ALA A 676 27.68 10.33 -6.13
C ALA A 676 27.29 11.60 -6.90
N SER A 677 27.28 12.75 -6.23
CA SER A 677 26.85 14.04 -6.82
C SER A 677 27.90 14.71 -7.71
N VAL A 678 29.08 14.10 -7.92
CA VAL A 678 30.17 14.63 -8.75
C VAL A 678 30.25 13.83 -10.07
N PRO A 679 29.69 14.32 -11.19
CA PRO A 679 29.33 13.50 -12.35
C PRO A 679 30.49 12.77 -13.04
N ASP A 680 31.65 13.42 -13.16
CA ASP A 680 32.72 12.95 -14.06
C ASP A 680 33.64 11.91 -13.41
N ALA A 681 33.43 11.56 -12.14
CA ALA A 681 34.31 10.67 -11.39
C ALA A 681 33.61 9.89 -10.27
N VAL A 682 32.31 9.64 -10.37
CA VAL A 682 31.52 9.04 -9.26
C VAL A 682 32.15 7.74 -8.72
N LEU A 683 32.46 6.78 -9.60
CA LEU A 683 33.08 5.51 -9.19
C LEU A 683 34.45 5.73 -8.53
N GLU A 684 35.26 6.63 -9.08
CA GLU A 684 36.58 6.94 -8.54
C GLU A 684 36.51 7.71 -7.22
N ASN A 685 35.44 8.46 -6.95
CA ASN A 685 35.22 9.11 -5.65
C ASN A 685 34.92 8.07 -4.57
N PHE A 686 34.07 7.09 -4.85
CA PHE A 686 33.86 5.96 -3.94
C PHE A 686 35.14 5.16 -3.74
N ALA A 687 35.87 4.86 -4.82
CA ALA A 687 37.14 4.16 -4.75
C ALA A 687 38.16 4.92 -3.88
N ARG A 688 38.33 6.23 -4.12
CA ARG A 688 39.23 7.09 -3.33
C ARG A 688 38.84 7.10 -1.86
N ALA A 689 37.56 7.28 -1.54
CA ALA A 689 37.08 7.28 -0.16
C ALA A 689 37.43 5.96 0.57
N VAL A 690 37.26 4.81 -0.10
CA VAL A 690 37.69 3.51 0.45
C VAL A 690 39.20 3.44 0.65
N ARG A 691 40.00 3.90 -0.32
CA ARG A 691 41.48 3.90 -0.19
C ARG A 691 41.95 4.76 0.98
N ASP A 692 41.34 5.93 1.14
CA ASP A 692 41.64 6.86 2.23
C ASP A 692 41.26 6.25 3.59
N ASP A 693 40.06 5.67 3.70
CA ASP A 693 39.61 4.98 4.92
C ASP A 693 40.50 3.77 5.26
N LEU A 694 40.91 2.97 4.27
CA LEU A 694 41.82 1.83 4.47
C LEU A 694 43.19 2.25 5.04
N GLY A 695 43.65 3.45 4.71
CA GLY A 695 44.89 4.04 5.23
C GLY A 695 44.70 4.93 6.46
N SER A 696 43.47 5.11 6.94
CA SER A 696 43.13 6.08 7.99
C SER A 696 43.40 5.57 9.41
N GLY A 697 43.28 6.48 10.38
CA GLY A 697 43.37 6.15 11.79
C GLY A 697 42.25 5.21 12.26
N VAL A 698 41.05 5.23 11.65
CA VAL A 698 39.96 4.35 12.09
C VAL A 698 40.24 2.88 11.80
N MET A 699 40.99 2.58 10.73
CA MET A 699 41.41 1.20 10.47
C MET A 699 42.45 0.68 11.44
N ALA A 700 43.18 1.56 12.15
CA ALA A 700 44.09 1.13 13.20
C ALA A 700 43.37 0.64 14.47
N LEU A 701 42.04 0.83 14.57
CA LEU A 701 41.24 0.27 15.66
C LEU A 701 40.88 -1.21 15.46
N ASP A 702 41.27 -1.83 14.34
CA ASP A 702 41.06 -3.26 14.09
C ASP A 702 41.62 -4.17 15.17
N VAL A 703 42.74 -3.78 15.79
CA VAL A 703 43.34 -4.50 16.92
C VAL A 703 42.50 -4.47 18.19
N TYR A 704 41.56 -3.53 18.29
CA TYR A 704 40.66 -3.40 19.44
C TYR A 704 39.28 -4.00 19.17
N LEU A 705 39.04 -4.68 18.05
CA LEU A 705 37.74 -5.31 17.83
C LEU A 705 37.42 -6.37 18.90
N PRO A 706 36.15 -6.47 19.35
CA PRO A 706 35.72 -7.55 20.23
C PRO A 706 35.97 -8.94 19.66
N VAL A 707 36.23 -9.91 20.54
CA VAL A 707 36.53 -11.32 20.18
C VAL A 707 35.45 -11.90 19.26
N ALA A 708 34.17 -11.68 19.60
CA ALA A 708 33.04 -12.17 18.80
C ALA A 708 33.06 -11.63 17.36
N GLN A 709 33.48 -10.38 17.17
CA GLN A 709 33.56 -9.74 15.85
C GLN A 709 34.77 -10.21 15.04
N LEU A 710 35.92 -10.41 15.70
CA LEU A 710 37.12 -11.00 15.08
C LEU A 710 36.85 -12.44 14.63
N VAL A 711 36.32 -13.29 15.53
CA VAL A 711 35.99 -14.69 15.24
C VAL A 711 34.84 -14.79 14.21
N GLY A 712 33.87 -13.87 14.27
CA GLY A 712 32.78 -13.77 13.30
C GLY A 712 33.26 -13.41 11.89
N GLY A 713 34.47 -12.89 11.74
CA GLY A 713 35.07 -12.56 10.46
C GLY A 713 34.67 -11.19 9.92
N GLN A 714 34.51 -10.19 10.80
CA GLN A 714 34.18 -8.82 10.39
C GLN A 714 35.24 -8.22 9.46
N LEU A 715 36.53 -8.49 9.69
CA LEU A 715 37.61 -7.92 8.87
C LEU A 715 37.59 -8.48 7.46
N GLU A 716 37.27 -9.77 7.31
CA GLU A 716 37.06 -10.43 6.02
C GLU A 716 35.91 -9.76 5.26
N GLN A 717 34.78 -9.52 5.93
CA GLN A 717 33.63 -8.81 5.33
C GLN A 717 34.01 -7.38 4.91
N LEU A 718 34.81 -6.68 5.72
CA LEU A 718 35.26 -5.31 5.45
C LEU A 718 36.10 -5.26 4.18
N PHE A 719 37.10 -6.13 4.04
CA PHE A 719 37.96 -6.16 2.85
C PHE A 719 37.22 -6.67 1.61
N ASP A 720 36.26 -7.59 1.75
CA ASP A 720 35.35 -7.97 0.67
C ASP A 720 34.51 -6.78 0.18
N ALA A 721 33.92 -6.00 1.10
CA ALA A 721 33.15 -4.81 0.75
C ALA A 721 34.04 -3.75 0.08
N ALA A 722 35.26 -3.52 0.58
CA ALA A 722 36.23 -2.62 -0.04
C ALA A 722 36.58 -3.06 -1.47
N ALA A 723 36.90 -4.34 -1.68
CA ALA A 723 37.19 -4.88 -3.00
C ALA A 723 35.99 -4.76 -3.95
N ARG A 724 34.76 -4.90 -3.46
CA ARG A 724 33.54 -4.69 -4.26
C ARG A 724 33.37 -3.24 -4.69
N VAL A 725 33.68 -2.26 -3.83
CA VAL A 725 33.68 -0.84 -4.23
C VAL A 725 34.67 -0.60 -5.36
N LEU A 726 35.90 -1.09 -5.20
CA LEU A 726 36.99 -0.82 -6.13
C LEU A 726 36.80 -1.52 -7.49
N ARG A 727 36.05 -2.63 -7.52
CA ARG A 727 35.69 -3.36 -8.75
C ARG A 727 34.32 -3.00 -9.31
N ALA A 728 33.57 -2.11 -8.65
CA ALA A 728 32.22 -1.78 -9.07
C ALA A 728 32.22 -1.10 -10.46
N THR A 729 31.36 -1.61 -11.35
CA THR A 729 31.16 -1.06 -12.70
C THR A 729 29.96 -0.11 -12.78
N SER A 730 29.16 0.00 -11.71
CA SER A 730 27.99 0.87 -11.62
C SER A 730 27.99 1.67 -10.32
N VAL A 731 27.40 2.87 -10.36
CA VAL A 731 27.32 3.77 -9.18
C VAL A 731 26.49 3.13 -8.06
N ALA A 732 25.40 2.46 -8.40
CA ALA A 732 24.56 1.74 -7.45
C ALA A 732 25.38 0.67 -6.70
N THR A 733 26.12 -0.17 -7.43
CA THR A 733 26.98 -1.21 -6.84
C THR A 733 28.07 -0.59 -5.96
N ALA A 734 28.74 0.47 -6.44
CA ALA A 734 29.79 1.15 -5.68
C ALA A 734 29.25 1.75 -4.37
N ALA A 735 28.09 2.43 -4.42
CA ALA A 735 27.47 3.05 -3.27
C ALA A 735 26.96 2.03 -2.25
N THR A 736 26.33 0.94 -2.70
CA THR A 736 25.92 -0.17 -1.82
C THR A 736 27.13 -0.79 -1.11
N ALA A 737 28.18 -1.13 -1.85
CA ALA A 737 29.39 -1.71 -1.28
C ALA A 737 30.12 -0.72 -0.35
N TYR A 738 30.10 0.58 -0.67
CA TYR A 738 30.73 1.62 0.15
C TYR A 738 30.04 1.76 1.50
N LEU A 739 28.72 1.85 1.50
CA LEU A 739 27.94 1.92 2.73
C LEU A 739 28.04 0.63 3.57
N GLN A 740 28.18 -0.54 2.94
CA GLN A 740 28.53 -1.80 3.64
C GLN A 740 29.92 -1.71 4.27
N PHE A 741 30.93 -1.27 3.52
CA PHE A 741 32.29 -1.07 3.99
C PHE A 741 32.34 -0.11 5.19
N ARG A 742 31.66 1.03 5.11
CA ARG A 742 31.54 2.02 6.20
C ARG A 742 30.92 1.43 7.45
N ASN A 743 29.88 0.60 7.29
CA ASN A 743 29.24 -0.11 8.40
C ASN A 743 30.14 -1.15 9.08
N LEU A 744 31.13 -1.67 8.34
CA LEU A 744 32.06 -2.70 8.79
C LEU A 744 33.35 -2.12 9.38
N LEU A 745 33.63 -0.83 9.20
CA LEU A 745 34.78 -0.16 9.82
C LEU A 745 34.79 -0.41 11.34
N PRO A 746 35.97 -0.57 11.97
CA PRO A 746 36.05 -0.83 13.40
C PRO A 746 35.22 0.17 14.21
N PHE A 747 34.38 -0.34 15.12
CA PHE A 747 33.46 0.43 15.95
C PHE A 747 32.49 1.35 15.18
N ALA A 748 32.23 1.11 13.89
CA ALA A 748 31.13 1.78 13.19
C ALA A 748 29.77 1.29 13.68
N THR A 749 29.69 -0.01 13.94
CA THR A 749 28.53 -0.68 14.54
C THR A 749 29.01 -1.51 15.72
N VAL A 750 28.39 -1.29 16.88
CA VAL A 750 28.74 -1.95 18.15
C VAL A 750 27.53 -2.71 18.68
N ASP A 751 27.76 -3.76 19.47
CA ASP A 751 26.65 -4.52 20.06
C ASP A 751 26.06 -3.85 21.31
N ALA A 752 26.87 -3.07 22.01
CA ALA A 752 26.50 -2.34 23.21
C ALA A 752 25.57 -1.14 22.94
N GLY A 753 24.85 -0.72 23.97
CA GLY A 753 24.03 0.48 23.97
C GLY A 753 22.66 0.36 23.29
N SER A 754 22.05 1.52 23.01
CA SER A 754 20.68 1.60 22.52
C SER A 754 20.58 1.31 21.02
N ARG A 755 19.74 0.34 20.66
CA ARG A 755 19.47 -0.02 19.26
C ARG A 755 18.40 0.85 18.59
N GLY A 756 17.81 1.80 19.33
CA GLY A 756 16.63 2.56 18.92
C GLY A 756 16.85 3.59 17.81
N GLY A 757 18.12 3.88 17.46
CA GLY A 757 18.48 4.93 16.51
C GLY A 757 18.21 6.34 17.08
N HIS A 758 19.24 7.16 17.22
CA HIS A 758 19.08 8.51 17.77
C HIS A 758 18.81 9.54 16.67
N GLY A 759 17.60 10.12 16.69
CA GLY A 759 17.28 11.41 16.03
C GLY A 759 17.83 11.60 14.61
N GLU A 760 17.41 10.75 13.67
CA GLU A 760 17.95 10.70 12.29
C GLU A 760 17.54 11.88 11.38
N GLY A 761 17.86 13.10 11.79
CA GLY A 761 17.71 14.30 10.97
C GLY A 761 19.05 14.98 10.74
N LEU A 762 19.40 15.30 9.49
CA LEU A 762 20.62 16.06 9.18
C LEU A 762 20.61 17.51 9.72
N ASP A 763 19.47 17.97 10.23
CA ASP A 763 19.32 19.26 10.95
C ASP A 763 19.69 19.18 12.43
N VAL A 764 19.98 17.98 12.92
CA VAL A 764 20.42 17.73 14.28
C VAL A 764 21.91 18.10 14.42
N PRO A 765 22.35 18.68 15.55
CA PRO A 765 23.77 18.94 15.82
C PRO A 765 24.62 17.68 15.65
N MET A 766 25.83 17.84 15.13
CA MET A 766 26.78 16.75 14.87
C MET A 766 26.96 15.83 16.09
N GLU A 767 27.06 16.42 17.28
CA GLU A 767 27.24 15.70 18.55
C GLU A 767 26.09 14.73 18.85
N LYS A 768 24.87 15.03 18.40
CA LYS A 768 23.69 14.17 18.58
C LYS A 768 23.55 13.12 17.47
N LEU A 769 24.26 13.29 16.36
CA LEU A 769 24.36 12.30 15.28
C LEU A 769 25.52 11.32 15.50
N PHE A 770 26.26 11.49 16.60
CA PHE A 770 27.27 10.57 17.09
C PHE A 770 26.74 9.89 18.35
N ASP A 771 26.57 8.57 18.30
CA ASP A 771 26.13 7.81 19.47
C ASP A 771 27.31 7.58 20.43
N HIS A 772 27.65 8.63 21.18
CA HIS A 772 28.71 8.60 22.15
C HIS A 772 28.46 7.58 23.26
N GLY A 773 27.20 7.39 23.67
CA GLY A 773 26.84 6.48 24.76
C GLY A 773 27.12 5.02 24.40
N SER A 774 26.58 4.56 23.27
CA SER A 774 26.80 3.18 22.81
C SER A 774 28.28 2.91 22.51
N LEU A 775 29.00 3.89 21.96
CA LEU A 775 30.45 3.75 21.74
C LEU A 775 31.24 3.73 23.05
N GLN A 776 30.91 4.57 24.02
CA GLN A 776 31.59 4.59 25.32
C GLN A 776 31.45 3.24 26.02
N GLU A 777 30.22 2.71 26.08
CA GLU A 777 29.94 1.40 26.67
C GLU A 777 30.74 0.29 25.96
N ALA A 778 30.71 0.26 24.62
CA ALA A 778 31.48 -0.71 23.84
C ALA A 778 33.00 -0.60 24.09
N ALA A 779 33.51 0.62 24.25
CA ALA A 779 34.92 0.89 24.46
C ALA A 779 35.38 0.53 25.89
N GLU A 780 34.52 0.70 26.89
CA GLU A 780 34.75 0.27 28.28
C GLU A 780 34.74 -1.26 28.39
N LEU A 781 33.72 -1.92 27.81
CA LEU A 781 33.66 -3.39 27.76
C LEU A 781 34.90 -4.00 27.10
N GLN A 782 35.39 -3.38 26.02
CA GLN A 782 36.60 -3.85 25.37
C GLN A 782 37.86 -3.61 26.22
N ALA A 783 37.97 -2.49 26.93
CA ALA A 783 39.08 -2.24 27.84
C ALA A 783 39.11 -3.31 28.96
N ASP A 784 37.95 -3.63 29.52
CA ASP A 784 37.81 -4.68 30.54
C ASP A 784 38.17 -6.06 29.99
N ALA A 785 37.70 -6.40 28.79
CA ALA A 785 38.02 -7.67 28.13
C ALA A 785 39.54 -7.84 27.89
N LEU A 786 40.25 -6.76 27.57
CA LEU A 786 41.70 -6.79 27.34
C LEU A 786 42.54 -6.79 28.62
N THR A 787 41.96 -6.48 29.78
CA THR A 787 42.65 -6.51 31.08
C THR A 787 42.48 -7.83 31.83
N GLY A 788 41.33 -8.51 31.67
CA GLY A 788 41.07 -9.82 32.27
C GLY A 788 42.02 -10.91 31.74
N PRO A 789 42.63 -11.76 32.59
CA PRO A 789 43.67 -12.70 32.14
C PRO A 789 43.16 -13.74 31.14
N ASP A 790 41.94 -14.27 31.33
CA ASP A 790 41.35 -15.29 30.47
C ASP A 790 40.81 -14.68 29.17
N THR A 791 40.02 -13.61 29.27
CA THR A 791 39.48 -12.87 28.11
C THR A 791 40.60 -12.28 27.23
N ARG A 792 41.70 -11.86 27.85
CA ARG A 792 42.90 -11.42 27.12
C ARG A 792 43.55 -12.54 26.32
N LYS A 793 43.61 -13.76 26.87
CA LYS A 793 44.14 -14.92 26.15
C LYS A 793 43.25 -15.27 24.94
N GLU A 794 41.94 -15.19 25.10
CA GLU A 794 40.99 -15.36 23.99
C GLU A 794 41.16 -14.26 22.92
N ALA A 795 41.36 -13.01 23.34
CA ALA A 795 41.65 -11.91 22.43
C ALA A 795 42.94 -12.13 21.63
N VAL A 796 44.03 -12.58 22.26
CA VAL A 796 45.28 -12.96 21.57
C VAL A 796 45.00 -14.00 20.48
N GLN A 797 44.27 -15.07 20.81
CA GLN A 797 43.94 -16.13 19.86
C GLN A 797 43.07 -15.62 18.70
N ALA A 798 42.07 -14.79 19.00
CA ALA A 798 41.19 -14.21 17.98
C ALA A 798 41.95 -13.28 17.02
N LEU A 799 42.88 -12.46 17.54
CA LEU A 799 43.74 -11.58 16.75
C LEU A 799 44.65 -12.37 15.80
N GLU A 800 45.31 -13.42 16.32
CA GLU A 800 46.17 -14.30 15.50
C GLU A 800 45.35 -15.03 14.43
N GLY A 801 44.19 -15.59 14.81
CA GLY A 801 43.29 -16.27 13.89
C GLY A 801 42.76 -15.37 12.78
N ALA A 802 42.34 -14.14 13.11
CA ALA A 802 41.92 -13.15 12.13
C ALA A 802 43.07 -12.76 11.18
N ALA A 803 44.29 -12.56 11.70
CA ALA A 803 45.45 -12.26 10.88
C ALA A 803 45.79 -13.39 9.89
N ASP A 804 45.68 -14.65 10.32
CA ASP A 804 45.90 -15.81 9.47
C ASP A 804 44.82 -15.96 8.39
N ASN A 805 43.55 -15.76 8.75
CA ASN A 805 42.44 -15.77 7.82
C ASN A 805 42.59 -14.70 6.74
N LEU A 806 42.94 -13.47 7.12
CA LEU A 806 43.18 -12.37 6.19
C LEU A 806 44.30 -12.69 5.20
N VAL A 807 45.44 -13.22 5.67
CA VAL A 807 46.54 -13.63 4.79
C VAL A 807 46.10 -14.76 3.86
N LYS A 808 45.35 -15.75 4.37
CA LYS A 808 44.83 -16.86 3.57
C LYS A 808 43.88 -16.38 2.46
N LEU A 809 42.94 -15.51 2.78
CA LEU A 809 41.95 -14.98 1.84
C LEU A 809 42.54 -14.00 0.83
N SER A 810 43.53 -13.19 1.23
CA SER A 810 44.19 -12.25 0.31
C SER A 810 44.73 -12.93 -0.94
N LYS A 811 45.32 -14.12 -0.79
CA LYS A 811 45.86 -14.93 -1.88
C LYS A 811 44.79 -15.55 -2.77
N ALA A 812 43.58 -15.75 -2.25
CA ALA A 812 42.50 -16.43 -2.97
C ALA A 812 41.53 -15.46 -3.65
N THR A 813 41.25 -14.31 -3.03
CA THR A 813 40.06 -13.50 -3.37
C THR A 813 40.43 -12.09 -3.85
N TRP A 814 41.44 -11.45 -3.26
CA TRP A 814 41.65 -10.00 -3.39
C TRP A 814 42.79 -9.57 -4.32
N MET A 815 43.58 -10.52 -4.84
CA MET A 815 44.83 -10.25 -5.60
C MET A 815 44.71 -9.40 -6.87
N SER A 816 43.50 -9.11 -7.36
CA SER A 816 43.33 -8.23 -8.53
C SER A 816 43.30 -6.74 -8.16
N ASP A 817 43.28 -6.38 -6.87
CA ASP A 817 43.21 -4.99 -6.42
C ASP A 817 44.43 -4.59 -5.60
N THR A 818 45.28 -3.74 -6.19
CA THR A 818 46.55 -3.30 -5.58
C THR A 818 46.39 -2.60 -4.22
N CYS A 819 45.26 -1.95 -3.95
CA CYS A 819 45.04 -1.26 -2.68
C CYS A 819 44.70 -2.26 -1.58
N VAL A 820 43.74 -3.15 -1.81
CA VAL A 820 43.37 -4.19 -0.84
C VAL A 820 44.55 -5.14 -0.61
N GLU A 821 45.25 -5.51 -1.68
CA GLU A 821 46.46 -6.34 -1.62
C GLU A 821 47.55 -5.72 -0.72
N SER A 822 47.67 -4.39 -0.71
CA SER A 822 48.63 -3.68 0.15
C SER A 822 48.13 -3.49 1.59
N ALA A 823 46.83 -3.25 1.78
CA ALA A 823 46.24 -2.96 3.09
C ALA A 823 46.15 -4.22 3.99
N VAL A 824 45.86 -5.39 3.41
CA VAL A 824 45.67 -6.63 4.17
C VAL A 824 46.92 -7.08 4.92
N PRO A 825 48.13 -7.14 4.31
CA PRO A 825 49.35 -7.46 5.05
C PRO A 825 49.67 -6.48 6.18
N VAL A 826 49.36 -5.19 6.00
CA VAL A 826 49.56 -4.16 7.03
C VAL A 826 48.63 -4.41 8.22
N CYS A 827 47.35 -4.69 7.97
CA CYS A 827 46.37 -5.09 8.98
C CYS A 827 46.81 -6.36 9.72
N ALA A 828 47.11 -7.45 8.99
CA ALA A 828 47.53 -8.71 9.59
C ALA A 828 48.82 -8.59 10.44
N THR A 829 49.77 -7.75 10.00
CA THR A 829 50.99 -7.47 10.77
C THR A 829 50.67 -6.70 12.06
N ARG A 830 49.77 -5.72 11.99
CA ARG A 830 49.33 -4.92 13.14
C ARG A 830 48.60 -5.80 14.18
N LEU A 831 47.71 -6.69 13.74
CA LEU A 831 47.02 -7.66 14.61
C LEU A 831 48.02 -8.57 15.35
N ARG A 832 48.97 -9.19 14.64
CA ARG A 832 49.98 -10.07 15.27
C ARG A 832 50.87 -9.33 16.25
N ARG A 833 51.29 -8.11 15.90
CA ARG A 833 52.09 -7.28 16.81
C ARG A 833 51.31 -6.97 18.08
N PHE A 834 50.05 -6.57 17.95
CA PHE A 834 49.22 -6.25 19.11
C PHE A 834 48.93 -7.49 19.97
N ALA A 835 48.74 -8.67 19.37
CA ALA A 835 48.61 -9.93 20.11
C ALA A 835 49.87 -10.25 20.95
N ALA A 836 51.07 -10.00 20.40
CA ALA A 836 52.33 -10.14 21.13
C ALA A 836 52.46 -9.11 22.27
N ASP A 837 52.12 -7.85 22.01
CA ASP A 837 52.13 -6.78 23.02
C ASP A 837 51.13 -7.09 24.15
N LEU A 838 49.94 -7.59 23.81
CA LEU A 838 48.90 -7.97 24.76
C LEU A 838 49.31 -9.14 25.67
N THR A 839 50.14 -10.04 25.16
CA THR A 839 50.75 -11.11 25.97
C THR A 839 51.73 -10.54 27.01
N ALA A 840 52.40 -9.43 26.69
CA ALA A 840 53.34 -8.76 27.59
C ALA A 840 52.65 -7.88 28.64
N GLY A 841 51.47 -7.32 28.33
CA GLY A 841 50.69 -6.51 29.27
C GLY A 841 49.41 -5.96 28.64
N ALA A 842 48.47 -5.52 29.48
CA ALA A 842 47.26 -4.87 28.98
C ALA A 842 47.59 -3.46 28.46
N PRO A 843 47.02 -3.03 27.33
CA PRO A 843 47.17 -1.67 26.83
C PRO A 843 46.48 -0.66 27.77
N GLU A 844 47.13 0.47 28.01
CA GLU A 844 46.52 1.61 28.69
C GLU A 844 45.65 2.41 27.71
N ASP A 845 44.67 3.16 28.24
CA ASP A 845 43.88 4.16 27.49
C ASP A 845 43.04 3.63 26.30
N VAL A 846 42.72 2.34 26.25
CA VAL A 846 41.92 1.71 25.16
C VAL A 846 40.65 2.50 24.84
N SER A 847 39.82 2.79 25.86
CA SER A 847 38.55 3.47 25.65
C SER A 847 38.74 4.87 25.07
N ARG A 848 39.77 5.59 25.53
CA ARG A 848 40.10 6.95 25.05
C ARG A 848 40.52 6.92 23.58
N VAL A 849 41.34 5.94 23.18
CA VAL A 849 41.80 5.78 21.79
C VAL A 849 40.63 5.49 20.85
N ILE A 850 39.74 4.57 21.23
CA ILE A 850 38.54 4.21 20.44
C ILE A 850 37.63 5.44 20.27
N LEU A 851 37.28 6.11 21.36
CA LEU A 851 36.39 7.27 21.36
C LEU A 851 36.94 8.41 20.50
N ALA A 852 38.20 8.79 20.71
CA ALA A 852 38.82 9.90 19.99
C ALA A 852 38.91 9.62 18.48
N THR A 853 39.28 8.40 18.10
CA THR A 853 39.46 8.03 16.70
C THR A 853 38.12 7.96 15.96
N ARG A 854 37.09 7.37 16.58
CA ARG A 854 35.74 7.34 15.98
C ARG A 854 35.09 8.70 15.90
N TRP A 855 35.33 9.59 16.87
CA TRP A 855 34.85 10.96 16.80
C TRP A 855 35.43 11.72 15.60
N LEU A 856 36.72 11.54 15.31
CA LEU A 856 37.35 12.14 14.12
C LEU A 856 36.75 11.58 12.83
N ALA A 857 36.61 10.27 12.73
CA ALA A 857 35.98 9.62 11.56
C ALA A 857 34.52 10.11 11.37
N HIS A 858 33.76 10.23 12.46
CA HIS A 858 32.41 10.78 12.43
C HIS A 858 32.40 12.21 11.86
N LYS A 859 33.28 13.08 12.36
CA LYS A 859 33.39 14.47 11.92
C LYS A 859 33.71 14.58 10.43
N GLU A 860 34.67 13.79 9.94
CA GLU A 860 35.03 13.75 8.52
C GLU A 860 33.83 13.35 7.64
N THR A 861 33.10 12.33 8.09
CA THR A 861 31.89 11.83 7.40
C THR A 861 30.77 12.86 7.41
N TYR A 862 30.56 13.52 8.55
CA TYR A 862 29.57 14.59 8.69
C TYR A 862 29.89 15.78 7.78
N GLU A 863 31.15 16.18 7.66
CA GLU A 863 31.57 17.24 6.76
C GLU A 863 31.34 16.88 5.29
N LEU A 864 31.66 15.63 4.91
CA LEU A 864 31.33 15.11 3.58
C LEU A 864 29.81 15.16 3.32
N ALA A 865 28.98 14.67 4.24
CA ALA A 865 27.52 14.74 4.14
C ALA A 865 27.00 16.18 4.01
N ARG A 866 27.60 17.13 4.73
CA ARG A 866 27.21 18.55 4.72
C ARG A 866 27.48 19.21 3.37
N THR A 867 28.55 18.83 2.68
CA THR A 867 28.87 19.40 1.36
C THR A 867 27.80 19.10 0.30
N SER A 868 27.19 17.92 0.30
CA SER A 868 26.05 17.58 -0.59
C SER A 868 24.91 18.60 -0.46
N ARG A 869 24.56 18.96 0.78
CA ARG A 869 23.44 19.88 1.06
C ARG A 869 23.70 21.31 0.61
N MET A 870 24.95 21.77 0.67
CA MET A 870 25.30 23.11 0.21
C MET A 870 25.22 23.23 -1.32
N MET A 871 25.43 22.14 -2.06
CA MET A 871 25.30 22.14 -3.52
C MET A 871 23.84 22.18 -3.99
N GLY A 872 22.89 21.68 -3.20
CA GLY A 872 21.46 21.64 -3.54
C GLY A 872 20.67 22.91 -3.22
N LYS A 873 21.18 23.82 -2.37
CA LYS A 873 20.51 25.11 -2.11
C LYS A 873 20.93 26.12 -3.19
N PRO A 874 20.02 26.63 -4.03
CA PRO A 874 20.37 27.74 -4.91
C PRO A 874 20.88 28.89 -4.04
N LYS A 875 22.04 29.46 -4.39
CA LYS A 875 22.52 30.68 -3.72
C LYS A 875 21.37 31.70 -3.72
N PRO A 876 20.98 32.26 -2.56
CA PRO A 876 20.01 33.35 -2.56
C PRO A 876 20.58 34.45 -3.46
N GLN A 877 19.83 34.79 -4.52
CA GLN A 877 20.18 35.86 -5.45
C GLN A 877 20.12 37.22 -4.78
#